data_AF-A0A0B3BKP2-F1
#
_entry.id   AF-A0A0B3BKP2-F1
#
_cell.length_a   1.000
_cell.length_b   1.000
_cell.length_c   1.000
_cell.angle_alpha   90.00
_cell.angle_beta   90.00
_cell.angle_gamma   90.00
#
_symmetry.space_group_name_H-M   'P 1'
#
loop_
_entity.id
_entity.type
_entity.pdbx_description
1 polymer ?
#
loop_
_entity_poly.entity_id
_entity_poly.type
_entity_poly.pdbx_seq_one_letter_code
_entity_poly.pdbx_strand_id
1 'polypeptide(L)'
;MDEKRIEENLNKLKDLIPVNYQLKESLKKRFKRNRWKKRGVVIVAAAAILLMVFSFGIKHLQDNLITKVNAEELKIINQISFITLGKMNAGKIAEYNGTIYVPLHEEGIYKYDSKGFKKVIDKPASEVAVSPDGTKLVFVTRTSVGKSAIYVKDLKDGKENKIIESKNSDTYYSDATFSPDGNKIIYTEQVIIPRETHGFEVKESNINAVDLKNSKVTKLAEGCCGSFVKNADAIVFERDSKIIYKNLKDNSEKIIDEGKRPSVSPNGYYIAYEKNELKEEKIEDINVTVSISNIWIADASSLTTKKQITLNVPKSIPPGMPKEEIQNYVTSTLYTYYWPVWSSDSKSIFVLKNLNEDRRGNVMQLMKIELGTETLTPEEVVKKFLQAIIVRDEDFARVLMKNPPQIMTVSNPHPVAYEILGSGTEGSTPYVDASLTYGYIMNGYCSLNKSRYYLSPDSNGYIIDSIKDLGTIEFIEKKGTFYKIENNVETKLFDKGEIPKEILPDNFNAATLTYSPKTNTIFFTMQTDDRSQTRIISYDISKKEFKLIDSLENTIIPDIKVDSSGKYLAVLAYNNTSQQSNAYVYNLKTGKREDLRLRFENTKIEEISPQFWQQDKLIFQISLKEGFLYYVYDPYKDEVLIP
;
A
#
# COMPACT_ATOMS: atom_id res chain seq x y z
N MET A 1 -22.27 -35.17 -23.85
CA MET A 1 -23.55 -34.79 -24.49
C MET A 1 -23.21 -34.41 -25.93
N ASP A 2 -23.78 -35.09 -26.91
CA ASP A 2 -23.30 -35.12 -28.30
C ASP A 2 -23.75 -33.86 -29.07
N GLU A 3 -22.81 -32.95 -29.38
CA GLU A 3 -23.05 -31.64 -30.04
C GLU A 3 -23.81 -31.78 -31.36
N LYS A 4 -23.57 -32.86 -32.08
CA LYS A 4 -24.22 -33.14 -33.37
C LYS A 4 -25.75 -33.25 -33.24
N ARG A 5 -26.21 -33.81 -32.11
CA ARG A 5 -27.65 -33.96 -31.81
C ARG A 5 -28.30 -32.63 -31.44
N ILE A 6 -27.55 -31.69 -30.87
CA ILE A 6 -28.04 -30.35 -30.53
C ILE A 6 -28.24 -29.53 -31.80
N GLU A 7 -27.29 -29.60 -32.72
CA GLU A 7 -27.32 -28.84 -33.97
C GLU A 7 -28.44 -29.32 -34.91
N GLU A 8 -28.68 -30.63 -35.01
CA GLU A 8 -29.83 -31.18 -35.77
C GLU A 8 -31.18 -30.75 -35.18
N ASN A 9 -31.29 -30.71 -33.85
CA ASN A 9 -32.53 -30.28 -33.18
C ASN A 9 -32.78 -28.77 -33.35
N LEU A 10 -31.72 -27.94 -33.32
CA LEU A 10 -31.82 -26.51 -33.58
C LEU A 10 -32.24 -26.21 -35.03
N ASN A 11 -31.73 -26.98 -35.99
CA ASN A 11 -32.13 -26.84 -37.39
C ASN A 11 -33.61 -27.23 -37.62
N LYS A 12 -34.09 -28.29 -36.97
CA LYS A 12 -35.53 -28.65 -37.02
C LYS A 12 -36.43 -27.59 -36.38
N LEU A 13 -35.95 -26.92 -35.32
CA LEU A 13 -36.69 -25.84 -34.66
C LEU A 13 -36.78 -24.57 -35.54
N LYS A 14 -35.79 -24.32 -36.39
CA LYS A 14 -35.76 -23.14 -37.28
C LYS A 14 -36.88 -23.15 -38.31
N ASP A 15 -37.28 -24.33 -38.79
CA ASP A 15 -38.36 -24.49 -39.77
C ASP A 15 -39.77 -24.41 -39.13
N LEU A 16 -39.84 -24.44 -37.79
CA LEU A 16 -41.09 -24.28 -37.03
C LEU A 16 -41.38 -22.82 -36.65
N ILE A 17 -40.47 -21.88 -36.93
CA ILE A 17 -40.67 -20.46 -36.64
C ILE A 17 -41.39 -19.80 -37.84
N PRO A 18 -42.66 -19.38 -37.71
CA PRO A 18 -43.37 -18.73 -38.80
C PRO A 18 -42.74 -17.37 -39.11
N VAL A 19 -42.08 -17.26 -40.27
CA VAL A 19 -41.48 -16.02 -40.75
C VAL A 19 -42.53 -15.19 -41.49
N ASN A 20 -42.80 -13.97 -41.03
CA ASN A 20 -43.65 -13.04 -41.76
C ASN A 20 -42.89 -12.47 -42.98
N TYR A 21 -43.06 -13.14 -44.13
CA TYR A 21 -42.36 -12.80 -45.37
C TYR A 21 -42.73 -11.42 -45.91
N GLN A 22 -43.96 -10.94 -45.70
CA GLN A 22 -44.37 -9.59 -46.10
C GLN A 22 -43.65 -8.50 -45.29
N LEU A 23 -43.48 -8.71 -43.97
CA LEU A 23 -42.70 -7.80 -43.12
C LEU A 23 -41.23 -7.77 -43.56
N LYS A 24 -40.64 -8.93 -43.87
CA LYS A 24 -39.25 -9.05 -44.34
C LYS A 24 -39.03 -8.33 -45.68
N GLU A 25 -40.01 -8.39 -46.59
CA GLU A 25 -39.95 -7.70 -47.87
C GLU A 25 -40.16 -6.17 -47.74
N SER A 26 -41.05 -5.74 -46.84
CA SER A 26 -41.29 -4.33 -46.53
C SER A 26 -40.03 -3.64 -45.95
N LEU A 27 -39.30 -4.36 -45.09
CA LEU A 27 -38.04 -3.89 -44.51
C LEU A 27 -36.95 -3.83 -45.58
N LYS A 28 -36.84 -4.81 -46.47
CA LYS A 28 -35.91 -4.76 -47.62
C LYS A 28 -36.18 -3.57 -48.55
N LYS A 29 -37.44 -3.21 -48.80
CA LYS A 29 -37.81 -2.04 -49.61
C LYS A 29 -37.52 -0.72 -48.90
N ARG A 30 -37.73 -0.63 -47.57
CA ARG A 30 -37.35 0.56 -46.78
C ARG A 30 -35.84 0.79 -46.70
N PHE A 31 -35.03 -0.28 -46.65
CA PHE A 31 -33.56 -0.15 -46.61
C PHE A 31 -32.91 0.25 -47.94
N LYS A 32 -33.57 0.06 -49.08
CA LYS A 32 -33.01 0.42 -50.41
C LYS A 32 -33.23 1.88 -50.84
N ARG A 33 -34.08 2.66 -50.16
CA ARG A 33 -34.52 3.98 -50.67
C ARG A 33 -33.72 5.20 -50.18
N ASN A 34 -32.73 5.04 -49.29
CA ASN A 34 -31.98 6.19 -48.74
C ASN A 34 -30.44 6.06 -48.81
N ARG A 35 -29.94 5.56 -49.95
CA ARG A 35 -28.53 5.67 -50.30
C ARG A 35 -28.36 6.83 -51.28
N TRP A 36 -27.91 7.97 -50.77
CA TRP A 36 -27.06 9.00 -51.43
C TRP A 36 -27.46 10.42 -51.02
N LYS A 37 -27.00 10.78 -49.82
CA LYS A 37 -26.71 12.12 -49.26
C LYS A 37 -26.86 11.96 -47.75
N LYS A 38 -25.86 12.38 -46.97
CA LYS A 38 -25.67 12.15 -45.51
C LYS A 38 -24.86 10.91 -45.08
N ARG A 39 -23.87 10.46 -45.85
CA ARG A 39 -22.82 9.57 -45.31
C ARG A 39 -21.70 10.32 -44.59
N GLY A 40 -21.32 11.53 -45.03
CA GLY A 40 -20.24 12.30 -44.39
C GLY A 40 -20.59 12.79 -42.97
N VAL A 41 -21.78 13.38 -42.79
CA VAL A 41 -22.15 14.03 -41.51
C VAL A 41 -22.45 13.01 -40.41
N VAL A 42 -23.04 11.86 -40.74
CA VAL A 42 -23.34 10.81 -39.76
C VAL A 42 -22.08 10.05 -39.36
N ILE A 43 -21.12 9.84 -40.27
CA ILE A 43 -19.86 9.19 -39.92
C ILE A 43 -18.99 10.10 -39.04
N VAL A 44 -18.96 11.41 -39.29
CA VAL A 44 -18.21 12.36 -38.44
C VAL A 44 -18.89 12.52 -37.07
N ALA A 45 -20.22 12.61 -37.01
CA ALA A 45 -20.94 12.67 -35.73
C ALA A 45 -20.87 11.34 -34.95
N ALA A 46 -20.97 10.19 -35.62
CA ALA A 46 -20.81 8.89 -34.98
C ALA A 46 -19.35 8.64 -34.55
N ALA A 47 -18.35 9.10 -35.33
CA ALA A 47 -16.95 9.04 -34.94
C ALA A 47 -16.64 10.00 -33.79
N ALA A 48 -17.25 11.18 -33.73
CA ALA A 48 -17.09 12.11 -32.61
C ALA A 48 -17.79 11.61 -31.33
N ILE A 49 -18.96 10.96 -31.47
CA ILE A 49 -19.64 10.29 -30.34
C ILE A 49 -18.88 9.04 -29.92
N LEU A 50 -18.37 8.22 -30.85
CA LEU A 50 -17.52 7.08 -30.54
C LEU A 50 -16.19 7.50 -29.95
N LEU A 51 -15.58 8.61 -30.38
CA LEU A 51 -14.37 9.19 -29.79
C LEU A 51 -14.65 9.81 -28.44
N MET A 52 -15.79 10.46 -28.21
CA MET A 52 -16.22 10.90 -26.88
C MET A 52 -16.55 9.72 -25.97
N VAL A 53 -17.18 8.66 -26.47
CA VAL A 53 -17.45 7.43 -25.71
C VAL A 53 -16.16 6.60 -25.53
N PHE A 54 -15.18 6.70 -26.41
CA PHE A 54 -13.84 6.12 -26.21
C PHE A 54 -12.99 6.96 -25.25
N SER A 55 -13.09 8.29 -25.30
CA SER A 55 -12.28 9.20 -24.46
C SER A 55 -12.86 9.43 -23.07
N PHE A 56 -14.19 9.38 -22.91
CA PHE A 56 -14.88 9.46 -21.60
C PHE A 56 -15.42 8.12 -21.11
N GLY A 57 -15.85 7.22 -22.00
CA GLY A 57 -16.52 5.97 -21.61
C GLY A 57 -15.56 4.83 -21.34
N ILE A 58 -14.56 4.57 -22.19
CA ILE A 58 -13.70 3.38 -22.02
C ILE A 58 -12.68 3.54 -20.90
N LYS A 59 -12.17 4.76 -20.67
CA LYS A 59 -11.32 5.04 -19.50
C LYS A 59 -12.05 4.87 -18.16
N HIS A 60 -13.38 4.96 -18.16
CA HIS A 60 -14.21 4.74 -16.96
C HIS A 60 -14.82 3.34 -16.87
N LEU A 61 -14.95 2.63 -18.00
CA LEU A 61 -15.56 1.29 -18.10
C LEU A 61 -14.55 0.16 -17.87
N GLN A 62 -13.25 0.35 -18.13
CA GLN A 62 -12.24 -0.68 -17.86
C GLN A 62 -11.66 -0.64 -16.43
N ASP A 63 -11.65 0.52 -15.77
CA ASP A 63 -10.93 0.65 -14.48
C ASP A 63 -11.74 0.27 -13.23
N ASN A 64 -13.07 0.08 -13.34
CA ASN A 64 -13.97 -0.01 -12.19
C ASN A 64 -14.68 -1.37 -11.96
N LEU A 65 -14.27 -2.44 -12.62
CA LEU A 65 -14.90 -3.74 -12.41
C LEU A 65 -14.03 -4.62 -11.50
N ILE A 66 -14.17 -4.41 -10.18
CA ILE A 66 -14.21 -5.61 -9.33
C ILE A 66 -15.46 -6.37 -9.80
N THR A 67 -15.26 -7.50 -10.47
CA THR A 67 -16.36 -8.45 -10.71
C THR A 67 -16.97 -8.70 -9.35
N LYS A 68 -18.22 -8.30 -9.14
CA LYS A 68 -18.83 -8.38 -7.81
C LYS A 68 -18.80 -9.84 -7.34
N VAL A 69 -17.98 -10.10 -6.33
CA VAL A 69 -17.90 -11.37 -5.60
C VAL A 69 -18.34 -11.15 -4.15
N ASN A 70 -18.60 -12.22 -3.42
CA ASN A 70 -18.83 -12.11 -1.98
C ASN A 70 -17.53 -11.70 -1.25
N ALA A 71 -17.65 -11.08 -0.09
CA ALA A 71 -16.51 -10.66 0.72
C ALA A 71 -15.54 -11.83 1.06
N GLU A 72 -16.05 -13.05 1.23
CA GLU A 72 -15.23 -14.25 1.47
C GLU A 72 -14.34 -14.67 0.28
N GLU A 73 -14.76 -14.33 -0.94
CA GLU A 73 -14.05 -14.69 -2.17
C GLU A 73 -12.88 -13.75 -2.48
N LEU A 74 -12.89 -12.52 -1.93
CA LEU A 74 -11.81 -11.55 -2.09
C LEU A 74 -10.51 -12.09 -1.48
N LYS A 75 -9.42 -12.08 -2.24
CA LYS A 75 -8.08 -12.49 -1.80
C LYS A 75 -7.26 -11.26 -1.40
N ILE A 76 -6.40 -11.43 -0.39
CA ILE A 76 -5.40 -10.43 -0.03
C ILE A 76 -4.28 -10.55 -1.05
N ILE A 77 -4.24 -9.62 -2.00
CA ILE A 77 -3.22 -9.59 -3.04
C ILE A 77 -1.93 -9.04 -2.45
N ASN A 78 -1.96 -7.96 -1.70
CA ASN A 78 -0.75 -7.36 -1.12
C ASN A 78 -1.06 -6.67 0.21
N GLN A 79 -0.06 -6.54 1.07
CA GLN A 79 -0.15 -5.73 2.28
C GLN A 79 1.20 -5.08 2.52
N ILE A 80 1.23 -3.75 2.58
CA ILE A 80 2.48 -3.01 2.79
C ILE A 80 2.25 -1.81 3.70
N SER A 81 3.15 -1.65 4.67
CA SER A 81 3.27 -0.43 5.47
C SER A 81 4.27 0.52 4.79
N PHE A 82 3.82 1.68 4.33
CA PHE A 82 4.60 2.55 3.42
C PHE A 82 4.69 4.01 3.89
N ILE A 83 4.12 4.31 5.05
CA ILE A 83 4.34 5.57 5.76
C ILE A 83 4.57 5.24 7.23
N THR A 84 5.54 5.88 7.86
CA THR A 84 5.65 5.95 9.32
C THR A 84 5.53 7.41 9.72
N LEU A 85 4.53 7.74 10.53
CA LEU A 85 4.21 9.11 10.95
C LEU A 85 4.88 9.49 12.27
N GLY A 86 6.00 8.84 12.60
CA GLY A 86 6.78 9.11 13.81
C GLY A 86 5.95 9.04 15.09
N LYS A 87 6.20 9.96 16.03
CA LYS A 87 5.39 10.17 17.25
C LYS A 87 4.12 10.99 16.98
N MET A 88 3.85 11.38 15.74
CA MET A 88 2.73 12.25 15.43
C MET A 88 1.45 11.43 15.33
N ASN A 89 0.46 11.80 16.12
CA ASN A 89 -0.84 11.16 16.10
C ASN A 89 -1.55 11.56 14.81
N ALA A 90 -1.64 10.64 13.87
CA ALA A 90 -2.43 10.80 12.67
C ALA A 90 -3.88 10.43 12.91
N GLY A 91 -4.76 11.14 12.24
CA GLY A 91 -6.19 10.91 12.26
C GLY A 91 -6.70 10.10 11.06
N LYS A 92 -8.02 10.00 10.91
CA LYS A 92 -8.66 9.32 9.78
C LYS A 92 -8.25 9.97 8.44
N ILE A 93 -7.54 9.21 7.60
CA ILE A 93 -7.05 9.65 6.28
C ILE A 93 -8.16 9.66 5.23
N ALA A 94 -7.89 10.29 4.08
CA ALA A 94 -8.68 10.11 2.86
C ALA A 94 -7.78 9.71 1.68
N GLU A 95 -8.34 9.03 0.68
CA GLU A 95 -7.63 8.71 -0.55
C GLU A 95 -8.50 9.01 -1.78
N TYR A 96 -7.87 9.55 -2.83
CA TYR A 96 -8.48 9.67 -4.14
C TYR A 96 -7.42 9.55 -5.26
N ASN A 97 -7.57 8.55 -6.12
CA ASN A 97 -6.74 8.34 -7.32
C ASN A 97 -5.23 8.38 -7.03
N GLY A 98 -4.79 7.63 -6.02
CA GLY A 98 -3.42 7.51 -5.54
C GLY A 98 -2.95 8.66 -4.64
N THR A 99 -3.73 9.73 -4.48
CA THR A 99 -3.41 10.83 -3.55
C THR A 99 -3.98 10.53 -2.18
N ILE A 100 -3.15 10.59 -1.14
CA ILE A 100 -3.55 10.40 0.25
C ILE A 100 -3.56 11.74 0.98
N TYR A 101 -4.62 12.03 1.72
CA TYR A 101 -4.72 13.17 2.61
C TYR A 101 -4.57 12.71 4.05
N VAL A 102 -3.52 13.20 4.71
CA VAL A 102 -3.10 12.77 6.04
C VAL A 102 -3.32 13.91 7.04
N PRO A 103 -4.31 13.82 7.94
CA PRO A 103 -4.46 14.74 9.05
C PRO A 103 -3.43 14.41 10.12
N LEU A 104 -2.59 15.38 10.44
CA LEU A 104 -1.65 15.34 11.55
C LEU A 104 -2.19 16.25 12.66
N HIS A 105 -2.40 15.67 13.85
CA HIS A 105 -3.01 16.41 14.97
C HIS A 105 -2.23 17.69 15.27
N GLU A 106 -2.94 18.82 15.44
CA GLU A 106 -2.42 20.19 15.60
C GLU A 106 -1.65 20.78 14.41
N GLU A 107 -1.06 19.96 13.53
CA GLU A 107 -0.22 20.42 12.42
C GLU A 107 -0.99 20.66 11.11
N GLY A 108 -2.19 20.09 10.99
CA GLY A 108 -3.08 20.28 9.84
C GLY A 108 -3.18 19.07 8.91
N ILE A 109 -3.67 19.27 7.69
CA ILE A 109 -3.86 18.18 6.71
C ILE A 109 -2.82 18.31 5.62
N TYR A 110 -2.13 17.22 5.34
CA TYR A 110 -1.09 17.09 4.34
C TYR A 110 -1.58 16.24 3.17
N LYS A 111 -1.16 16.60 1.96
CA LYS A 111 -1.32 15.83 0.74
C LYS A 111 -0.05 15.03 0.50
N TYR A 112 -0.20 13.74 0.29
CA TYR A 112 0.82 12.79 -0.11
C TYR A 112 0.51 12.29 -1.52
N ASP A 113 1.35 12.64 -2.49
CA ASP A 113 1.25 12.22 -3.89
C ASP A 113 2.65 11.96 -4.49
N SER A 114 2.73 11.60 -5.77
CA SER A 114 4.01 11.37 -6.47
C SER A 114 4.94 12.57 -6.53
N LYS A 115 4.45 13.78 -6.23
CA LYS A 115 5.24 15.03 -6.22
C LYS A 115 5.71 15.39 -4.82
N GLY A 116 5.22 14.72 -3.77
CA GLY A 116 5.73 14.89 -2.43
C GLY A 116 4.69 14.92 -1.32
N PHE A 117 5.07 15.55 -0.21
CA PHE A 117 4.29 15.67 1.01
C PHE A 117 4.15 17.14 1.42
N LYS A 118 2.96 17.70 1.26
CA LYS A 118 2.73 19.14 1.45
C LYS A 118 1.47 19.44 2.25
N LYS A 119 1.54 20.45 3.11
CA LYS A 119 0.37 20.95 3.84
C LYS A 119 -0.66 21.56 2.87
N VAL A 120 -1.93 21.19 3.01
CA VAL A 120 -3.05 21.72 2.21
C VAL A 120 -4.12 22.41 3.05
N ILE A 121 -4.24 22.08 4.35
CA ILE A 121 -5.10 22.77 5.32
C ILE A 121 -4.26 23.09 6.54
N ASP A 122 -4.19 24.37 6.90
CA ASP A 122 -3.43 24.88 8.05
C ASP A 122 -4.37 25.16 9.24
N LYS A 123 -5.09 24.11 9.65
CA LYS A 123 -5.99 24.10 10.81
C LYS A 123 -5.91 22.76 11.51
N PRO A 124 -5.93 22.71 12.85
CA PRO A 124 -5.99 21.45 13.58
C PRO A 124 -7.18 20.61 13.10
N ALA A 125 -6.90 19.38 12.67
CA ALA A 125 -7.90 18.42 12.24
C ALA A 125 -7.40 17.01 12.56
N SER A 126 -8.31 16.14 12.99
CA SER A 126 -8.04 14.73 13.29
C SER A 126 -8.70 13.78 12.29
N GLU A 127 -9.28 14.32 11.22
CA GLU A 127 -9.95 13.54 10.19
C GLU A 127 -10.13 14.38 8.92
N VAL A 128 -10.17 13.68 7.79
CA VAL A 128 -10.49 14.25 6.49
C VAL A 128 -11.24 13.22 5.66
N ALA A 129 -12.15 13.67 4.81
CA ALA A 129 -12.72 12.88 3.73
C ALA A 129 -12.71 13.67 2.42
N VAL A 130 -12.68 12.96 1.30
CA VAL A 130 -12.65 13.53 -0.05
C VAL A 130 -13.99 13.31 -0.75
N SER A 131 -14.42 14.28 -1.56
CA SER A 131 -15.65 14.14 -2.34
C SER A 131 -15.54 13.04 -3.40
N PRO A 132 -16.66 12.44 -3.83
CA PRO A 132 -16.63 11.36 -4.84
C PRO A 132 -15.99 11.75 -6.18
N ASP A 133 -15.94 13.04 -6.49
CA ASP A 133 -15.31 13.61 -7.68
C ASP A 133 -13.85 14.08 -7.46
N GLY A 134 -13.32 13.93 -6.24
CA GLY A 134 -11.96 14.33 -5.90
C GLY A 134 -11.71 15.84 -5.84
N THR A 135 -12.75 16.68 -5.96
CA THR A 135 -12.58 18.14 -6.06
C THR A 135 -12.65 18.87 -4.73
N LYS A 136 -13.14 18.23 -3.67
CA LYS A 136 -13.33 18.85 -2.35
C LYS A 136 -12.84 17.96 -1.22
N LEU A 137 -12.40 18.59 -0.13
CA LEU A 137 -12.14 17.94 1.15
C LEU A 137 -13.16 18.42 2.18
N VAL A 138 -13.65 17.50 3.01
CA VAL A 138 -14.38 17.83 4.25
C VAL A 138 -13.48 17.49 5.44
N PHE A 139 -13.47 18.37 6.42
CA PHE A 139 -12.72 18.18 7.66
C PHE A 139 -13.44 18.83 8.84
N VAL A 140 -13.13 18.36 10.04
CA VAL A 140 -13.66 18.90 11.28
C VAL A 140 -12.55 19.56 12.08
N THR A 141 -12.84 20.73 12.64
CA THR A 141 -11.90 21.50 13.45
C THR A 141 -12.62 22.22 14.58
N ARG A 142 -11.87 22.74 15.56
CA ARG A 142 -12.40 23.62 16.61
C ARG A 142 -12.23 25.08 16.20
N THR A 143 -13.27 25.87 16.44
CA THR A 143 -13.22 27.32 16.33
C THR A 143 -12.43 27.94 17.50
N SER A 144 -12.06 29.21 17.38
CA SER A 144 -11.36 29.96 18.44
C SER A 144 -12.14 30.03 19.76
N VAL A 145 -13.46 29.85 19.73
CA VAL A 145 -14.34 29.82 20.92
C VAL A 145 -14.64 28.39 21.38
N GLY A 146 -13.87 27.40 20.91
CA GLY A 146 -13.96 26.01 21.35
C GLY A 146 -15.10 25.19 20.76
N LYS A 147 -15.96 25.76 19.90
CA LYS A 147 -17.03 25.02 19.21
C LYS A 147 -16.48 24.15 18.10
N SER A 148 -17.10 23.00 17.86
CA SER A 148 -16.77 22.12 16.73
C SER A 148 -17.42 22.64 15.44
N ALA A 149 -16.72 22.53 14.31
CA ALA A 149 -17.24 23.00 13.03
C ALA A 149 -16.76 22.11 11.87
N ILE A 150 -17.67 21.88 10.91
CA ILE A 150 -17.39 21.16 9.68
C ILE A 150 -17.10 22.17 8.58
N TYR A 151 -15.98 21.98 7.89
CA TYR A 151 -15.56 22.80 6.76
C TYR A 151 -15.47 21.96 5.49
N VAL A 152 -15.72 22.61 4.35
CA VAL A 152 -15.42 22.07 3.02
C VAL A 152 -14.41 22.97 2.34
N LYS A 153 -13.30 22.39 1.90
CA LYS A 153 -12.29 23.03 1.06
C LYS A 153 -12.47 22.61 -0.38
N ASP A 154 -12.57 23.58 -1.28
CA ASP A 154 -12.45 23.34 -2.72
C ASP A 154 -10.97 23.26 -3.10
N LEU A 155 -10.57 22.18 -3.77
CA LEU A 155 -9.16 21.91 -4.13
C LEU A 155 -8.71 22.66 -5.37
N LYS A 156 -9.62 23.22 -6.16
CA LYS A 156 -9.30 23.96 -7.39
C LYS A 156 -8.89 25.40 -7.07
N ASP A 157 -9.66 26.08 -6.23
CA ASP A 157 -9.39 27.48 -5.85
C ASP A 157 -8.84 27.64 -4.42
N GLY A 158 -8.82 26.58 -3.63
CA GLY A 158 -8.32 26.56 -2.26
C GLY A 158 -9.29 27.13 -1.21
N LYS A 159 -10.49 27.57 -1.61
CA LYS A 159 -11.47 28.23 -0.74
C LYS A 159 -12.05 27.28 0.29
N GLU A 160 -12.11 27.73 1.54
CA GLU A 160 -12.69 27.00 2.66
C GLU A 160 -14.02 27.63 3.08
N ASN A 161 -15.09 26.82 3.13
CA ASN A 161 -16.41 27.24 3.55
C ASN A 161 -16.81 26.48 4.81
N LYS A 162 -17.25 27.20 5.85
CA LYS A 162 -17.85 26.60 7.05
C LYS A 162 -19.27 26.15 6.70
N ILE A 163 -19.57 24.87 6.86
CA ILE A 163 -20.87 24.28 6.55
C ILE A 163 -21.81 24.34 7.76
N ILE A 164 -21.30 23.92 8.91
CA ILE A 164 -22.06 23.91 10.17
C ILE A 164 -21.10 24.10 11.35
N GLU A 165 -21.62 24.67 12.43
CA GLU A 165 -20.92 24.88 13.70
C GLU A 165 -21.83 24.43 14.84
N SER A 166 -21.23 23.82 15.86
CA SER A 166 -21.94 23.35 17.03
C SER A 166 -22.55 24.49 17.83
N LYS A 167 -23.68 24.20 18.49
CA LYS A 167 -24.37 25.22 19.30
C LYS A 167 -23.52 25.66 20.49
N ASN A 168 -22.85 24.71 21.14
CA ASN A 168 -22.01 24.90 22.33
C ASN A 168 -20.67 24.14 22.22
N SER A 169 -19.76 24.41 23.16
CA SER A 169 -18.43 23.78 23.26
C SER A 169 -18.46 22.29 23.63
N ASP A 170 -19.59 21.84 24.16
CA ASP A 170 -19.78 20.47 24.68
C ASP A 170 -20.37 19.54 23.61
N THR A 171 -20.63 20.08 22.42
CA THR A 171 -21.07 19.34 21.24
C THR A 171 -19.91 19.22 20.26
N TYR A 172 -19.56 17.98 19.91
CA TYR A 172 -18.45 17.61 19.06
C TYR A 172 -18.96 16.99 17.76
N TYR A 173 -18.36 17.39 16.65
CA TYR A 173 -18.55 16.75 15.36
C TYR A 173 -17.37 15.82 15.06
N SER A 174 -17.65 14.68 14.42
CA SER A 174 -16.64 13.74 13.91
C SER A 174 -17.19 12.94 12.73
N ASP A 175 -16.34 12.12 12.13
CA ASP A 175 -16.62 11.19 11.04
C ASP A 175 -17.33 11.82 9.84
N ALA A 176 -17.03 13.08 9.54
CA ALA A 176 -17.65 13.77 8.42
C ALA A 176 -17.24 13.15 7.07
N THR A 177 -18.20 12.72 6.26
CA THR A 177 -17.97 12.20 4.90
C THR A 177 -19.07 12.59 3.93
N PHE A 178 -18.74 12.62 2.64
CA PHE A 178 -19.68 12.97 1.58
C PHE A 178 -20.65 11.81 1.27
N SER A 179 -21.86 12.16 0.85
CA SER A 179 -22.74 11.21 0.16
C SER A 179 -22.18 10.83 -1.21
N PRO A 180 -22.57 9.67 -1.78
CA PRO A 180 -22.04 9.21 -3.07
C PRO A 180 -22.32 10.15 -4.25
N ASP A 181 -23.36 10.98 -4.14
CA ASP A 181 -23.72 12.02 -5.11
C ASP A 181 -23.06 13.38 -4.83
N GLY A 182 -22.32 13.51 -3.72
CA GLY A 182 -21.65 14.74 -3.30
C GLY A 182 -22.55 15.85 -2.79
N ASN A 183 -23.87 15.62 -2.64
CA ASN A 183 -24.84 16.66 -2.27
C ASN A 183 -25.03 16.81 -0.75
N LYS A 184 -24.58 15.85 0.04
CA LYS A 184 -24.74 15.83 1.50
C LYS A 184 -23.42 15.50 2.19
N ILE A 185 -23.33 15.90 3.45
CA ILE A 185 -22.30 15.42 4.39
C ILE A 185 -23.01 14.68 5.52
N ILE A 186 -22.65 13.42 5.74
CA ILE A 186 -23.00 12.68 6.95
C ILE A 186 -21.91 12.90 7.99
N TYR A 187 -22.29 13.04 9.25
CA TYR A 187 -21.37 13.27 10.37
C TYR A 187 -21.97 12.74 11.68
N THR A 188 -21.08 12.50 12.64
CA THR A 188 -21.43 12.17 14.02
C THR A 188 -21.51 13.46 14.83
N GLU A 189 -22.57 13.62 15.62
CA GLU A 189 -22.73 14.67 16.61
C GLU A 189 -22.78 14.03 18.00
N GLN A 190 -21.79 14.35 18.83
CA GLN A 190 -21.71 13.89 20.22
C GLN A 190 -21.88 15.03 21.19
N VAL A 191 -22.79 14.87 22.16
CA VAL A 191 -22.92 15.78 23.29
C VAL A 191 -22.23 15.13 24.48
N ILE A 192 -21.19 15.78 25.00
CA ILE A 192 -20.44 15.28 26.15
C ILE A 192 -20.76 16.09 27.40
N ILE A 193 -20.66 15.46 28.56
CA ILE A 193 -20.73 16.13 29.86
C ILE A 193 -19.39 15.86 30.57
N PRO A 194 -18.68 16.90 31.02
CA PRO A 194 -17.50 16.74 31.87
C PRO A 194 -17.87 15.95 33.12
N ARG A 195 -17.04 14.97 33.50
CA ARG A 195 -17.21 14.29 34.79
C ARG A 195 -16.74 15.21 35.92
N GLU A 196 -17.19 14.96 37.15
CA GLU A 196 -16.64 15.64 38.34
C GLU A 196 -15.14 15.38 38.49
N THR A 197 -14.69 14.24 37.99
CA THR A 197 -13.28 13.84 37.91
C THR A 197 -12.78 13.87 36.46
N HIS A 198 -11.62 13.29 36.19
CA HIS A 198 -11.00 13.29 34.86
C HIS A 198 -11.89 12.63 33.79
N GLY A 199 -11.97 13.27 32.61
CA GLY A 199 -12.65 12.74 31.42
C GLY A 199 -14.06 13.30 31.21
N PHE A 200 -14.83 12.61 30.37
CA PHE A 200 -16.19 13.01 29.99
C PHE A 200 -17.09 11.79 29.83
N GLU A 201 -18.39 12.02 29.89
CA GLU A 201 -19.43 11.06 29.51
C GLU A 201 -20.06 11.51 28.20
N VAL A 202 -20.32 10.55 27.28
CA VAL A 202 -21.10 10.83 26.06
C VAL A 202 -22.57 10.68 26.40
N LYS A 203 -23.28 11.81 26.49
CA LYS A 203 -24.72 11.85 26.79
C LYS A 203 -25.56 11.42 25.58
N GLU A 204 -25.17 11.89 24.41
CA GLU A 204 -25.87 11.63 23.15
C GLU A 204 -24.84 11.42 22.04
N SER A 205 -25.08 10.46 21.15
CA SER A 205 -24.30 10.24 19.93
C SER A 205 -25.26 10.01 18.78
N ASN A 206 -25.33 10.96 17.87
CA ASN A 206 -26.29 10.98 16.76
C ASN A 206 -25.57 11.02 15.43
N ILE A 207 -26.15 10.36 14.44
CA ILE A 207 -25.71 10.41 13.05
C ILE A 207 -26.64 11.36 12.32
N ASN A 208 -26.07 12.42 11.79
CA ASN A 208 -26.79 13.48 11.12
C ASN A 208 -26.31 13.60 9.67
N ALA A 209 -27.16 14.11 8.78
CA ALA A 209 -26.77 14.53 7.44
C ALA A 209 -27.18 15.97 7.17
N VAL A 210 -26.26 16.77 6.64
CA VAL A 210 -26.50 18.13 6.17
C VAL A 210 -26.53 18.16 4.64
N ASP A 211 -27.57 18.78 4.09
CA ASP A 211 -27.71 19.06 2.65
C ASP A 211 -26.89 20.30 2.28
N LEU A 212 -26.00 20.18 1.30
CA LEU A 212 -25.08 21.25 0.93
C LEU A 212 -25.74 22.37 0.11
N LYS A 213 -26.93 22.15 -0.44
CA LYS A 213 -27.65 23.15 -1.23
C LYS A 213 -28.49 24.08 -0.37
N ASN A 214 -29.13 23.55 0.67
CA ASN A 214 -30.08 24.31 1.50
C ASN A 214 -29.73 24.32 3.00
N SER A 215 -28.60 23.71 3.39
CA SER A 215 -28.11 23.62 4.78
C SER A 215 -29.06 22.90 5.74
N LYS A 216 -30.05 22.14 5.24
CA LYS A 216 -30.97 21.37 6.08
C LYS A 216 -30.24 20.19 6.73
N VAL A 217 -30.33 20.10 8.04
CA VAL A 217 -29.83 18.98 8.84
C VAL A 217 -30.95 17.98 9.12
N THR A 218 -30.66 16.69 9.01
CA THR A 218 -31.59 15.59 9.32
C THR A 218 -30.88 14.55 10.20
N LYS A 219 -31.46 14.21 11.36
CA LYS A 219 -31.02 13.05 12.17
C LYS A 219 -31.40 11.76 11.47
N LEU A 220 -30.43 10.89 11.25
CA LEU A 220 -30.59 9.61 10.56
C LEU A 220 -30.69 8.43 11.54
N ALA A 221 -29.87 8.42 12.59
CA ALA A 221 -29.82 7.34 13.58
C ALA A 221 -29.12 7.79 14.87
N GLU A 222 -29.22 6.98 15.91
CA GLU A 222 -28.32 7.04 17.08
C GLU A 222 -27.10 6.15 16.82
N GLY A 223 -25.92 6.57 17.25
CA GLY A 223 -24.65 5.91 16.96
C GLY A 223 -23.54 6.88 16.53
N CYS A 224 -22.50 6.35 15.90
CA CYS A 224 -21.36 7.10 15.37
C CYS A 224 -20.80 6.45 14.09
N CYS A 225 -19.77 7.06 13.51
CA CYS A 225 -19.03 6.53 12.35
C CYS A 225 -19.93 6.19 11.14
N GLY A 226 -20.94 7.01 10.86
CA GLY A 226 -21.89 6.76 9.79
C GLY A 226 -21.31 6.94 8.39
N SER A 227 -21.68 6.07 7.46
CA SER A 227 -21.37 6.20 6.02
C SER A 227 -22.55 5.79 5.15
N PHE A 228 -22.71 6.46 4.00
CA PHE A 228 -23.73 6.11 3.02
C PHE A 228 -23.33 4.87 2.20
N VAL A 229 -24.32 4.04 1.86
CA VAL A 229 -24.10 2.90 0.97
C VAL A 229 -24.41 3.29 -0.47
N LYS A 230 -23.41 3.29 -1.35
CA LYS A 230 -23.65 3.58 -2.77
C LYS A 230 -24.57 2.53 -3.40
N ASN A 231 -25.48 2.98 -4.25
CA ASN A 231 -26.53 2.18 -4.91
C ASN A 231 -27.64 1.66 -3.97
N ALA A 232 -27.70 2.12 -2.72
CA ALA A 232 -28.79 1.86 -1.81
C ALA A 232 -29.19 3.16 -1.09
N ASP A 233 -30.47 3.31 -0.79
CA ASP A 233 -30.94 4.35 0.13
C ASP A 233 -30.69 3.87 1.56
N ALA A 234 -29.43 3.78 1.95
CA ALA A 234 -29.02 3.17 3.22
C ALA A 234 -27.76 3.83 3.79
N ILE A 235 -27.58 3.64 5.10
CA ILE A 235 -26.34 3.95 5.81
C ILE A 235 -25.84 2.72 6.57
N VAL A 236 -24.55 2.70 6.83
CA VAL A 236 -23.92 1.82 7.82
C VAL A 236 -23.32 2.66 8.92
N PHE A 237 -23.33 2.16 10.15
CA PHE A 237 -22.81 2.89 11.29
C PHE A 237 -22.48 1.98 12.46
N GLU A 238 -21.85 2.55 13.47
CA GLU A 238 -21.53 1.89 14.73
C GLU A 238 -22.52 2.29 15.83
N ARG A 239 -23.03 1.32 16.58
CA ARG A 239 -23.77 1.51 17.84
C ARG A 239 -23.47 0.34 18.77
N ASP A 240 -23.09 0.63 20.02
CA ASP A 240 -22.79 -0.39 21.03
C ASP A 240 -21.77 -1.46 20.58
N SER A 241 -20.71 -1.03 19.89
CA SER A 241 -19.70 -1.93 19.26
C SER A 241 -20.26 -2.91 18.22
N LYS A 242 -21.42 -2.59 17.62
CA LYS A 242 -22.01 -3.33 16.51
C LYS A 242 -22.04 -2.48 15.26
N ILE A 243 -21.74 -3.12 14.13
CA ILE A 243 -21.94 -2.54 12.80
C ILE A 243 -23.40 -2.78 12.40
N ILE A 244 -24.13 -1.70 12.12
CA ILE A 244 -25.54 -1.74 11.79
C ILE A 244 -25.75 -1.19 10.38
N TYR A 245 -26.50 -1.93 9.56
CA TYR A 245 -27.06 -1.47 8.29
C TYR A 245 -28.46 -0.89 8.55
N LYS A 246 -28.75 0.31 8.06
CA LYS A 246 -30.08 0.90 8.08
C LYS A 246 -30.57 1.26 6.69
N ASN A 247 -31.74 0.74 6.33
CA ASN A 247 -32.47 1.18 5.15
C ASN A 247 -33.20 2.49 5.47
N LEU A 248 -32.93 3.54 4.70
CA LEU A 248 -33.51 4.87 4.91
C LEU A 248 -34.93 5.02 4.36
N LYS A 249 -35.43 4.08 3.55
CA LYS A 249 -36.81 4.11 3.03
C LYS A 249 -37.82 3.67 4.07
N ASP A 250 -37.53 2.54 4.73
CA ASP A 250 -38.43 1.90 5.68
C ASP A 250 -37.93 1.98 7.14
N ASN A 251 -36.76 2.57 7.38
CA ASN A 251 -36.09 2.68 8.67
C ASN A 251 -35.72 1.34 9.33
N SER A 252 -35.75 0.23 8.60
CA SER A 252 -35.31 -1.07 9.13
C SER A 252 -33.81 -1.09 9.41
N GLU A 253 -33.43 -1.66 10.56
CA GLU A 253 -32.03 -1.83 10.98
C GLU A 253 -31.69 -3.32 11.06
N LYS A 254 -30.46 -3.68 10.66
CA LYS A 254 -29.90 -5.04 10.76
C LYS A 254 -28.49 -4.97 11.30
N ILE A 255 -28.19 -5.78 12.32
CA ILE A 255 -26.82 -5.96 12.80
C ILE A 255 -26.07 -6.80 11.77
N ILE A 256 -24.92 -6.30 11.33
CA ILE A 256 -24.01 -6.97 10.40
C ILE A 256 -23.03 -7.82 11.19
N ASP A 257 -22.28 -7.21 12.11
CA ASP A 257 -21.29 -7.88 12.95
C ASP A 257 -21.02 -7.09 14.23
N GLU A 258 -20.30 -7.70 15.17
CA GLU A 258 -19.56 -6.96 16.19
C GLU A 258 -18.36 -6.27 15.53
N GLY A 259 -18.16 -4.99 15.82
CA GLY A 259 -17.09 -4.19 15.23
C GLY A 259 -17.27 -2.69 15.42
N LYS A 260 -16.28 -1.93 14.94
CA LYS A 260 -16.22 -0.47 15.04
C LYS A 260 -15.83 0.20 13.73
N ARG A 261 -16.16 1.48 13.61
CA ARG A 261 -15.74 2.40 12.53
C ARG A 261 -15.92 1.81 11.11
N PRO A 262 -17.16 1.51 10.70
CA PRO A 262 -17.42 0.94 9.38
C PRO A 262 -17.12 1.94 8.25
N SER A 263 -16.67 1.41 7.13
CA SER A 263 -16.31 2.16 5.94
C SER A 263 -16.81 1.43 4.70
N VAL A 264 -17.62 2.10 3.88
CA VAL A 264 -18.21 1.51 2.67
C VAL A 264 -17.31 1.77 1.48
N SER A 265 -17.11 0.74 0.65
CA SER A 265 -16.36 0.87 -0.60
C SER A 265 -17.03 1.84 -1.58
N PRO A 266 -16.28 2.61 -2.40
CA PRO A 266 -16.83 3.52 -3.39
C PRO A 266 -17.71 2.88 -4.48
N ASN A 267 -17.71 1.55 -4.64
CA ASN A 267 -18.66 0.83 -5.48
C ASN A 267 -19.94 0.39 -4.73
N GLY A 268 -19.96 0.51 -3.39
CA GLY A 268 -21.09 0.16 -2.53
C GLY A 268 -21.24 -1.33 -2.24
N TYR A 269 -20.24 -2.15 -2.53
CA TYR A 269 -20.34 -3.61 -2.40
C TYR A 269 -19.83 -4.16 -1.09
N TYR A 270 -18.90 -3.47 -0.42
CA TYR A 270 -18.22 -3.99 0.76
C TYR A 270 -18.20 -2.96 1.90
N ILE A 271 -18.17 -3.47 3.12
CA ILE A 271 -18.00 -2.70 4.34
C ILE A 271 -16.73 -3.21 5.02
N ALA A 272 -15.73 -2.35 5.20
CA ALA A 272 -14.56 -2.63 6.00
C ALA A 272 -14.78 -2.09 7.42
N TYR A 273 -14.32 -2.81 8.44
CA TYR A 273 -14.51 -2.42 9.83
C TYR A 273 -13.41 -3.01 10.74
N GLU A 274 -13.23 -2.38 11.89
CA GLU A 274 -12.36 -2.87 12.95
C GLU A 274 -13.10 -3.91 13.79
N LYS A 275 -12.44 -5.01 14.14
CA LYS A 275 -12.99 -6.02 15.06
C LYS A 275 -11.94 -6.42 16.08
N ASN A 276 -12.35 -6.46 17.34
CA ASN A 276 -11.55 -6.98 18.44
C ASN A 276 -12.17 -8.28 18.94
N GLU A 277 -11.40 -9.35 18.93
CA GLU A 277 -11.83 -10.66 19.42
C GLU A 277 -11.03 -11.00 20.68
N LEU A 278 -11.69 -11.54 21.70
CA LEU A 278 -11.02 -12.00 22.91
C LEU A 278 -10.62 -13.47 22.73
N LYS A 279 -9.34 -13.77 22.96
CA LYS A 279 -8.82 -15.13 22.99
C LYS A 279 -8.31 -15.44 24.39
N GLU A 280 -8.81 -16.51 24.97
CA GLU A 280 -8.34 -17.01 26.26
C GLU A 280 -7.41 -18.21 26.00
N GLU A 281 -6.23 -18.17 26.59
CA GLU A 281 -5.25 -19.24 26.52
C GLU A 281 -4.69 -19.51 27.90
N LYS A 282 -4.30 -20.75 28.17
CA LYS A 282 -3.56 -21.10 29.38
C LYS A 282 -2.10 -21.30 29.02
N ILE A 283 -1.23 -20.45 29.55
CA ILE A 283 0.22 -20.57 29.37
C ILE A 283 0.81 -20.93 30.73
N GLU A 284 1.27 -22.18 30.85
CA GLU A 284 1.64 -22.79 32.12
C GLU A 284 0.47 -22.74 33.13
N ASP A 285 0.57 -21.95 34.21
CA ASP A 285 -0.46 -21.80 35.25
C ASP A 285 -1.21 -20.46 35.20
N ILE A 286 -0.95 -19.63 34.19
CA ILE A 286 -1.57 -18.31 34.03
C ILE A 286 -2.69 -18.37 32.99
N ASN A 287 -3.87 -17.85 33.33
CA ASN A 287 -4.93 -17.58 32.36
C ASN A 287 -4.62 -16.27 31.64
N VAL A 288 -4.48 -16.31 30.32
CA VAL A 288 -4.12 -15.16 29.50
C VAL A 288 -5.30 -14.78 28.61
N THR A 289 -5.83 -13.58 28.79
CA THR A 289 -6.85 -13.01 27.89
C THR A 289 -6.16 -12.03 26.94
N VAL A 290 -6.17 -12.36 25.64
CA VAL A 290 -5.61 -11.52 24.58
C VAL A 290 -6.75 -10.84 23.83
N SER A 291 -6.72 -9.51 23.77
CA SER A 291 -7.56 -8.77 22.81
C SER A 291 -6.86 -8.67 21.46
N ILE A 292 -7.44 -9.30 20.45
CA ILE A 292 -6.90 -9.42 19.10
C ILE A 292 -7.59 -8.43 18.18
N SER A 293 -6.85 -7.41 17.72
CA SER A 293 -7.35 -6.40 16.79
C SER A 293 -7.07 -6.80 15.34
N ASN A 294 -8.12 -6.84 14.50
CA ASN A 294 -8.02 -7.09 13.06
C ASN A 294 -8.99 -6.22 12.26
N ILE A 295 -8.72 -6.09 10.96
CA ILE A 295 -9.65 -5.54 9.98
C ILE A 295 -10.43 -6.67 9.33
N TRP A 296 -11.74 -6.44 9.20
CA TRP A 296 -12.68 -7.34 8.55
C TRP A 296 -13.40 -6.62 7.42
N ILE A 297 -13.90 -7.41 6.47
CA ILE A 297 -14.79 -6.97 5.40
C ILE A 297 -16.09 -7.78 5.44
N ALA A 298 -17.21 -7.16 5.10
CA ALA A 298 -18.51 -7.80 4.93
C ALA A 298 -19.18 -7.33 3.63
N ASP A 299 -20.12 -8.12 3.11
CA ASP A 299 -20.97 -7.69 2.00
C ASP A 299 -21.87 -6.53 2.44
N ALA A 300 -21.95 -5.47 1.65
CA ALA A 300 -22.78 -4.30 1.96
C ALA A 300 -24.26 -4.45 1.57
N SER A 301 -24.56 -5.39 0.65
CA SER A 301 -25.90 -5.55 0.07
C SER A 301 -26.61 -6.84 0.50
N SER A 302 -25.92 -7.98 0.46
CA SER A 302 -26.47 -9.25 0.95
C SER A 302 -26.31 -9.41 2.46
N LEU A 303 -25.30 -8.78 3.06
CA LEU A 303 -24.90 -8.94 4.46
C LEU A 303 -24.59 -10.41 4.83
N THR A 304 -24.23 -11.23 3.85
CA THR A 304 -24.16 -12.70 3.99
C THR A 304 -22.80 -13.19 4.45
N THR A 305 -21.72 -12.66 3.88
CA THR A 305 -20.37 -13.17 4.11
C THR A 305 -19.49 -12.11 4.76
N LYS A 306 -18.49 -12.60 5.48
CA LYS A 306 -17.50 -11.79 6.20
C LYS A 306 -16.13 -12.42 6.02
N LYS A 307 -15.07 -11.60 5.99
CA LYS A 307 -13.69 -12.06 5.89
C LYS A 307 -12.75 -11.20 6.70
N GLN A 308 -11.91 -11.84 7.51
CA GLN A 308 -10.76 -11.19 8.14
C GLN A 308 -9.68 -10.95 7.07
N ILE A 309 -9.11 -9.74 7.03
CA ILE A 309 -8.12 -9.34 6.01
C ILE A 309 -6.77 -8.88 6.58
N THR A 310 -6.59 -8.98 7.90
CA THR A 310 -5.30 -8.81 8.57
C THR A 310 -5.05 -9.97 9.52
N LEU A 311 -3.79 -10.26 9.83
CA LEU A 311 -3.43 -11.18 10.92
C LEU A 311 -2.55 -10.42 11.90
N ASN A 312 -2.93 -10.43 13.16
CA ASN A 312 -2.21 -9.76 14.22
C ASN A 312 -1.68 -10.77 15.21
N VAL A 313 -0.46 -10.58 15.67
CA VAL A 313 0.22 -11.52 16.56
C VAL A 313 0.10 -11.06 18.02
N PRO A 314 -0.18 -11.97 18.98
CA PRO A 314 -0.16 -11.64 20.40
C PRO A 314 1.20 -11.06 20.83
N LYS A 315 1.20 -10.12 21.78
CA LYS A 315 2.43 -9.71 22.47
C LYS A 315 3.05 -10.90 23.19
N SER A 316 4.38 -10.99 23.17
CA SER A 316 5.10 -11.93 24.03
C SER A 316 4.86 -11.59 25.50
N ILE A 317 4.64 -12.62 26.33
CA ILE A 317 4.62 -12.44 27.78
C ILE A 317 6.03 -12.04 28.25
N PRO A 318 6.18 -10.94 29.02
CA PRO A 318 7.48 -10.52 29.52
C PRO A 318 8.18 -11.64 30.33
N PRO A 319 9.47 -11.91 30.09
CA PRO A 319 10.22 -12.87 30.89
C PRO A 319 10.34 -12.37 32.34
N GLY A 320 10.20 -13.28 33.31
CA GLY A 320 10.32 -12.95 34.74
C GLY A 320 9.04 -12.43 35.41
N MET A 321 7.89 -12.55 34.74
CA MET A 321 6.59 -12.27 35.38
C MET A 321 6.39 -13.22 36.60
N PRO A 322 6.00 -12.70 37.79
CA PRO A 322 5.78 -13.53 38.98
C PRO A 322 4.55 -14.40 38.78
N LYS A 323 4.79 -15.64 38.33
CA LYS A 323 3.74 -16.60 37.95
C LYS A 323 2.87 -17.04 39.13
N GLU A 324 3.40 -16.93 40.35
CA GLU A 324 2.70 -17.28 41.60
C GLU A 324 1.71 -16.20 42.05
N GLU A 325 1.89 -14.95 41.63
CA GLU A 325 1.06 -13.79 42.04
C GLU A 325 -0.01 -13.42 41.00
N ILE A 326 0.21 -13.77 39.73
CA ILE A 326 -0.66 -13.38 38.61
C ILE A 326 -1.35 -14.61 38.04
N GLN A 327 -2.58 -14.87 38.48
CA GLN A 327 -3.43 -15.94 37.94
C GLN A 327 -4.11 -15.56 36.61
N ASN A 328 -4.36 -14.27 36.40
CA ASN A 328 -5.01 -13.74 35.20
C ASN A 328 -4.18 -12.59 34.62
N TYR A 329 -3.76 -12.74 33.37
CA TYR A 329 -2.98 -11.73 32.64
C TYR A 329 -3.77 -11.27 31.41
N VAL A 330 -4.05 -9.97 31.32
CA VAL A 330 -4.73 -9.37 30.16
C VAL A 330 -3.70 -8.67 29.29
N THR A 331 -3.70 -8.98 28.00
CA THR A 331 -2.79 -8.37 27.03
C THR A 331 -3.48 -8.11 25.70
N SER A 332 -2.75 -7.52 24.77
CA SER A 332 -3.20 -7.22 23.41
C SER A 332 -2.28 -7.85 22.38
N THR A 333 -2.66 -7.75 21.12
CA THR A 333 -1.76 -7.98 19.99
C THR A 333 -0.67 -6.90 19.87
N LEU A 334 0.36 -7.18 19.07
CA LEU A 334 1.46 -6.26 18.76
C LEU A 334 0.95 -4.95 18.17
N TYR A 335 -0.11 -4.99 17.37
CA TYR A 335 -0.68 -3.79 16.76
C TYR A 335 -2.14 -3.57 17.16
N THR A 336 -2.58 -2.32 17.02
CA THR A 336 -3.99 -1.97 16.95
C THR A 336 -4.25 -1.30 15.60
N TYR A 337 -5.29 -1.74 14.90
CA TYR A 337 -5.66 -1.19 13.60
C TYR A 337 -6.79 -0.18 13.73
N TYR A 338 -6.72 0.92 12.97
CA TYR A 338 -7.69 2.00 13.03
C TYR A 338 -8.11 2.52 11.65
N TRP A 339 -9.36 2.95 11.57
CA TRP A 339 -9.99 3.68 10.48
C TRP A 339 -9.73 3.08 9.09
N PRO A 340 -10.34 1.92 8.76
CA PRO A 340 -10.26 1.41 7.41
C PRO A 340 -10.87 2.40 6.42
N VAL A 341 -10.14 2.76 5.37
CA VAL A 341 -10.57 3.69 4.31
C VAL A 341 -10.33 3.03 2.96
N TRP A 342 -11.39 2.90 2.17
CA TRP A 342 -11.28 2.32 0.84
C TRP A 342 -10.60 3.27 -0.15
N SER A 343 -9.82 2.71 -1.06
CA SER A 343 -9.33 3.42 -2.24
C SER A 343 -10.49 3.82 -3.17
N SER A 344 -10.32 4.88 -3.95
CA SER A 344 -11.32 5.39 -4.89
C SER A 344 -11.78 4.36 -5.93
N ASP A 345 -10.92 3.41 -6.29
CA ASP A 345 -11.20 2.28 -7.20
C ASP A 345 -11.81 1.05 -6.51
N SER A 346 -11.99 1.10 -5.19
CA SER A 346 -12.48 0.00 -4.33
C SER A 346 -11.59 -1.25 -4.27
N LYS A 347 -10.35 -1.22 -4.79
CA LYS A 347 -9.44 -2.38 -4.84
C LYS A 347 -8.47 -2.44 -3.67
N SER A 348 -8.47 -1.45 -2.78
CA SER A 348 -7.57 -1.42 -1.63
C SER A 348 -8.24 -0.80 -0.41
N ILE A 349 -7.70 -1.13 0.76
CA ILE A 349 -8.07 -0.53 2.03
C ILE A 349 -6.81 0.02 2.69
N PHE A 350 -6.86 1.29 3.07
CA PHE A 350 -5.85 1.95 3.89
C PHE A 350 -6.25 1.85 5.36
N VAL A 351 -5.27 1.59 6.22
CA VAL A 351 -5.47 1.36 7.65
C VAL A 351 -4.33 2.00 8.42
N LEU A 352 -4.63 2.70 9.51
CA LEU A 352 -3.59 3.10 10.46
C LEU A 352 -3.24 1.89 11.34
N LYS A 353 -1.98 1.49 11.32
CA LYS A 353 -1.42 0.39 12.11
C LYS A 353 -0.56 0.99 13.22
N ASN A 354 -1.03 0.88 14.45
CA ASN A 354 -0.31 1.42 15.62
C ASN A 354 0.40 0.29 16.37
N LEU A 355 1.72 0.40 16.52
CA LEU A 355 2.50 -0.52 17.31
C LEU A 355 2.23 -0.30 18.81
N ASN A 356 1.76 -1.34 19.48
CA ASN A 356 1.51 -1.36 20.91
C ASN A 356 2.84 -1.70 21.62
N GLU A 357 3.76 -0.74 21.79
CA GLU A 357 5.02 -0.97 22.53
C GLU A 357 5.04 -0.27 23.89
N ASP A 358 5.42 -1.01 24.93
CA ASP A 358 5.34 -0.52 26.31
C ASP A 358 6.47 0.49 26.68
N ARG A 359 7.57 0.54 25.92
CA ARG A 359 8.79 1.30 26.29
C ARG A 359 9.28 2.33 25.28
N ARG A 360 8.99 2.20 23.98
CA ARG A 360 9.53 3.10 22.92
C ARG A 360 8.54 4.13 22.39
N GLY A 361 7.30 4.10 22.88
CA GLY A 361 6.21 4.94 22.41
C GLY A 361 5.52 4.35 21.17
N ASN A 362 4.28 4.80 20.94
CA ASN A 362 3.46 4.38 19.82
C ASN A 362 4.09 4.82 18.49
N VAL A 363 4.35 3.87 17.59
CA VAL A 363 4.72 4.16 16.19
C VAL A 363 3.52 3.88 15.33
N MET A 364 2.99 4.93 14.70
CA MET A 364 1.85 4.82 13.80
C MET A 364 2.32 4.72 12.35
N GLN A 365 1.83 3.71 11.65
CA GLN A 365 2.11 3.45 10.24
C GLN A 365 0.83 3.53 9.41
N LEU A 366 0.94 3.95 8.16
CA LEU A 366 -0.12 3.76 7.18
C LEU A 366 0.17 2.49 6.39
N MET A 367 -0.81 1.60 6.38
CA MET A 367 -0.77 0.32 5.68
C MET A 367 -1.83 0.28 4.59
N LYS A 368 -1.50 -0.29 3.44
CA LYS A 368 -2.41 -0.54 2.32
C LYS A 368 -2.58 -2.04 2.15
N ILE A 369 -3.83 -2.48 2.09
CA ILE A 369 -4.23 -3.87 1.83
C ILE A 369 -4.87 -3.89 0.43
N GLU A 370 -4.24 -4.57 -0.52
CA GLU A 370 -4.75 -4.72 -1.88
C GLU A 370 -5.60 -5.99 -1.97
N LEU A 371 -6.76 -5.87 -2.60
CA LEU A 371 -7.76 -6.92 -2.72
C LEU A 371 -8.02 -7.24 -4.19
N GLY A 372 -8.26 -8.52 -4.46
CA GLY A 372 -8.55 -9.01 -5.81
C GLY A 372 -9.30 -10.33 -5.77
N THR A 373 -9.70 -10.83 -6.94
CA THR A 373 -10.35 -12.15 -7.08
C THR A 373 -9.38 -13.22 -7.55
N GLU A 374 -8.17 -12.82 -7.94
CA GLU A 374 -7.16 -13.71 -8.48
C GLU A 374 -6.48 -14.48 -7.35
N THR A 375 -6.33 -15.77 -7.57
CA THR A 375 -5.58 -16.65 -6.68
C THR A 375 -4.09 -16.38 -6.88
N LEU A 376 -3.37 -16.03 -5.80
CA LEU A 376 -1.93 -15.84 -5.87
C LEU A 376 -1.26 -17.13 -6.31
N THR A 377 -0.41 -17.06 -7.32
CA THR A 377 0.44 -18.16 -7.76
C THR A 377 1.57 -18.41 -6.74
N PRO A 378 2.23 -19.59 -6.76
CA PRO A 378 3.35 -19.85 -5.88
C PRO A 378 4.46 -18.80 -5.98
N GLU A 379 4.77 -18.33 -7.20
CA GLU A 379 5.77 -17.29 -7.43
C GLU A 379 5.38 -15.95 -6.81
N GLU A 380 4.11 -15.56 -6.88
CA GLU A 380 3.63 -14.30 -6.30
C GLU A 380 3.70 -14.32 -4.77
N VAL A 381 3.39 -15.45 -4.14
CA VAL A 381 3.54 -15.64 -2.69
C VAL A 381 5.00 -15.45 -2.29
N VAL A 382 5.94 -16.09 -2.99
CA VAL A 382 7.38 -15.95 -2.69
C VAL A 382 7.90 -14.54 -2.96
N LYS A 383 7.47 -13.89 -4.05
CA LYS A 383 7.83 -12.48 -4.33
C LYS A 383 7.40 -11.58 -3.16
N LYS A 384 6.17 -11.74 -2.67
CA LYS A 384 5.62 -10.95 -1.57
C LYS A 384 6.30 -11.23 -0.25
N PHE A 385 6.62 -12.49 0.03
CA PHE A 385 7.40 -12.89 1.18
C PHE A 385 8.78 -12.21 1.18
N LEU A 386 9.50 -12.27 0.05
CA LEU A 386 10.82 -11.64 -0.08
C LEU A 386 10.76 -10.11 0.06
N GLN A 387 9.74 -9.48 -0.52
CA GLN A 387 9.49 -8.04 -0.33
C GLN A 387 9.30 -7.70 1.15
N ALA A 388 8.43 -8.45 1.85
CA ALA A 388 8.15 -8.27 3.27
C ALA A 388 9.41 -8.43 4.14
N ILE A 389 10.27 -9.40 3.82
CA ILE A 389 11.57 -9.58 4.49
C ILE A 389 12.49 -8.37 4.27
N ILE A 390 12.51 -7.79 3.06
CA ILE A 390 13.36 -6.63 2.76
C ILE A 390 12.90 -5.38 3.52
N VAL A 391 11.60 -5.07 3.50
CA VAL A 391 11.05 -3.90 4.22
C VAL A 391 10.83 -4.15 5.71
N ARG A 392 11.20 -5.35 6.20
CA ARG A 392 10.99 -5.80 7.57
C ARG A 392 9.52 -5.74 8.02
N ASP A 393 8.58 -5.97 7.11
CA ASP A 393 7.17 -6.15 7.44
C ASP A 393 6.95 -7.62 7.86
N GLU A 394 7.45 -7.93 9.06
CA GLU A 394 7.43 -9.30 9.58
C GLU A 394 6.00 -9.83 9.78
N ASP A 395 5.01 -8.98 9.99
CA ASP A 395 3.64 -9.45 10.15
C ASP A 395 3.09 -10.02 8.84
N PHE A 396 3.33 -9.29 7.74
CA PHE A 396 2.91 -9.77 6.43
C PHE A 396 3.71 -11.01 6.00
N ALA A 397 5.03 -11.03 6.25
CA ALA A 397 5.83 -12.23 5.98
C ALA A 397 5.33 -13.47 6.76
N ARG A 398 4.88 -13.30 8.01
CA ARG A 398 4.30 -14.37 8.83
C ARG A 398 3.00 -14.91 8.25
N VAL A 399 2.14 -14.05 7.70
CA VAL A 399 0.86 -14.46 7.04
C VAL A 399 1.11 -15.40 5.86
N LEU A 400 2.23 -15.24 5.17
CA LEU A 400 2.57 -16.02 3.99
C LEU A 400 3.24 -17.36 4.33
N MET A 401 3.44 -17.67 5.62
CA MET A 401 4.07 -18.90 6.10
C MET A 401 3.13 -19.70 6.99
N LYS A 402 3.13 -21.02 6.81
CA LYS A 402 2.35 -21.94 7.66
C LYS A 402 2.93 -22.03 9.07
N ASN A 403 4.25 -22.06 9.17
CA ASN A 403 5.01 -22.14 10.41
C ASN A 403 6.15 -21.10 10.40
N PRO A 404 5.85 -19.81 10.63
CA PRO A 404 6.89 -18.78 10.59
C PRO A 404 7.89 -18.95 11.76
N PRO A 405 9.20 -18.72 11.54
CA PRO A 405 10.18 -18.78 12.62
C PRO A 405 10.02 -17.59 13.58
N GLN A 406 10.56 -17.70 14.80
CA GLN A 406 10.49 -16.61 15.79
C GLN A 406 11.21 -15.35 15.29
N ILE A 407 12.39 -15.51 14.70
CA ILE A 407 13.19 -14.42 14.12
C ILE A 407 13.20 -14.62 12.61
N MET A 408 12.81 -13.58 11.85
CA MET A 408 12.82 -13.61 10.38
C MET A 408 13.84 -12.66 9.76
N THR A 409 14.12 -11.53 10.41
CA THR A 409 15.05 -10.53 9.89
C THR A 409 16.25 -10.32 10.81
N VAL A 410 17.39 -9.99 10.22
CA VAL A 410 18.63 -9.60 10.93
C VAL A 410 19.02 -8.19 10.53
N SER A 411 19.72 -7.47 11.41
CA SER A 411 20.01 -6.05 11.18
C SER A 411 21.09 -5.82 10.14
N ASN A 412 22.17 -6.62 10.16
CA ASN A 412 23.25 -6.61 9.18
C ASN A 412 23.88 -8.02 9.06
N PRO A 413 24.33 -8.45 7.86
CA PRO A 413 24.06 -7.81 6.57
C PRO A 413 22.54 -7.80 6.30
N HIS A 414 22.05 -6.80 5.57
CA HIS A 414 20.61 -6.61 5.37
C HIS A 414 20.22 -6.93 3.92
N PRO A 415 19.02 -7.47 3.69
CA PRO A 415 18.56 -7.81 2.34
C PRO A 415 18.27 -6.52 1.54
N VAL A 416 18.71 -6.49 0.27
CA VAL A 416 18.67 -5.29 -0.59
C VAL A 416 18.05 -5.52 -1.98
N ALA A 417 17.89 -6.78 -2.40
CA ALA A 417 17.26 -7.15 -3.66
C ALA A 417 16.87 -8.63 -3.65
N TYR A 418 15.95 -9.03 -4.52
CA TYR A 418 15.62 -10.44 -4.72
C TYR A 418 15.36 -10.76 -6.19
N GLU A 419 15.47 -12.04 -6.55
CA GLU A 419 15.18 -12.55 -7.89
C GLU A 419 14.48 -13.91 -7.79
N ILE A 420 13.48 -14.16 -8.65
CA ILE A 420 12.90 -15.49 -8.82
C ILE A 420 13.72 -16.23 -9.86
N LEU A 421 14.30 -17.36 -9.48
CA LEU A 421 15.18 -18.18 -10.31
C LEU A 421 14.41 -19.18 -11.16
N GLY A 422 13.27 -19.66 -10.65
CA GLY A 422 12.38 -20.59 -11.35
C GLY A 422 11.35 -21.21 -10.40
N SER A 423 10.44 -21.99 -10.97
CA SER A 423 9.41 -22.71 -10.22
C SER A 423 9.18 -24.10 -10.80
N GLY A 424 8.62 -25.00 -10.00
CA GLY A 424 8.36 -26.37 -10.42
C GLY A 424 7.64 -27.20 -9.36
N THR A 425 7.71 -28.52 -9.49
CA THR A 425 7.13 -29.47 -8.52
C THR A 425 8.16 -30.53 -8.16
N GLU A 426 8.25 -30.88 -6.88
CA GLU A 426 9.00 -32.04 -6.39
C GLU A 426 7.96 -33.07 -5.91
N GLY A 427 7.75 -34.12 -6.71
CA GLY A 427 6.56 -34.96 -6.57
C GLY A 427 5.29 -34.14 -6.82
N SER A 428 4.37 -34.11 -5.85
CA SER A 428 3.14 -33.30 -5.91
C SER A 428 3.28 -31.93 -5.25
N THR A 429 4.44 -31.59 -4.68
CA THR A 429 4.63 -30.37 -3.89
C THR A 429 5.21 -29.26 -4.78
N PRO A 430 4.49 -28.15 -5.01
CA PRO A 430 5.02 -26.97 -5.68
C PRO A 430 6.22 -26.38 -4.94
N TYR A 431 7.19 -25.89 -5.72
CA TYR A 431 8.29 -25.09 -5.19
C TYR A 431 8.60 -23.88 -6.08
N VAL A 432 9.23 -22.89 -5.48
CA VAL A 432 9.82 -21.73 -6.15
C VAL A 432 11.24 -21.56 -5.66
N ASP A 433 12.19 -21.46 -6.58
CA ASP A 433 13.57 -21.10 -6.27
C ASP A 433 13.73 -19.59 -6.42
N ALA A 434 14.34 -18.97 -5.42
CA ALA A 434 14.62 -17.54 -5.44
C ALA A 434 15.99 -17.26 -4.82
N SER A 435 16.52 -16.07 -5.10
CA SER A 435 17.71 -15.56 -4.43
C SER A 435 17.43 -14.23 -3.74
N LEU A 436 18.07 -14.03 -2.59
CA LEU A 436 18.02 -12.82 -1.80
C LEU A 436 19.45 -12.27 -1.69
N THR A 437 19.64 -11.04 -2.16
CA THR A 437 20.92 -10.33 -2.08
C THR A 437 21.00 -9.60 -0.77
N TYR A 438 22.10 -9.78 -0.04
CA TYR A 438 22.42 -9.04 1.18
C TYR A 438 23.58 -8.09 0.94
N GLY A 439 23.45 -6.87 1.46
CA GLY A 439 24.47 -5.84 1.42
C GLY A 439 24.90 -5.41 2.82
N TYR A 440 26.02 -4.71 2.88
CA TYR A 440 26.53 -4.11 4.11
C TYR A 440 26.91 -2.65 3.84
N ILE A 441 26.41 -1.75 4.70
CA ILE A 441 26.64 -0.31 4.57
C ILE A 441 28.11 0.00 4.87
N MET A 442 28.77 0.75 3.98
CA MET A 442 30.19 1.11 4.11
C MET A 442 31.11 -0.11 4.33
N ASN A 443 30.78 -1.26 3.75
CA ASN A 443 31.66 -2.41 3.72
C ASN A 443 31.66 -3.05 2.32
N GLY A 444 32.84 -3.43 1.84
CA GLY A 444 33.04 -4.15 0.59
C GLY A 444 32.56 -5.61 0.67
N TYR A 445 31.32 -5.83 1.10
CA TYR A 445 30.71 -7.15 1.25
C TYR A 445 29.31 -7.18 0.63
N CYS A 446 29.03 -8.20 -0.18
CA CYS A 446 27.67 -8.60 -0.52
C CYS A 446 27.56 -10.13 -0.62
N SER A 447 26.38 -10.67 -0.32
CA SER A 447 26.08 -12.08 -0.54
C SER A 447 24.80 -12.26 -1.35
N LEU A 448 24.70 -13.40 -2.02
CA LEU A 448 23.51 -13.86 -2.74
C LEU A 448 23.15 -15.23 -2.19
N ASN A 449 22.09 -15.28 -1.39
CA ASN A 449 21.61 -16.50 -0.76
C ASN A 449 20.52 -17.10 -1.65
N LYS A 450 20.67 -18.35 -2.09
CA LYS A 450 19.69 -19.05 -2.92
C LYS A 450 18.87 -19.99 -2.04
N SER A 451 17.55 -19.99 -2.23
CA SER A 451 16.66 -20.83 -1.44
C SER A 451 15.51 -21.37 -2.27
N ARG A 452 15.07 -22.57 -1.91
CA ARG A 452 13.85 -23.21 -2.42
C ARG A 452 12.74 -23.07 -1.40
N TYR A 453 11.62 -22.50 -1.83
CA TYR A 453 10.40 -22.33 -1.06
C TYR A 453 9.44 -23.42 -1.47
N TYR A 454 9.00 -24.28 -0.54
CA TYR A 454 7.95 -25.26 -0.77
C TYR A 454 6.60 -24.69 -0.35
N LEU A 455 5.57 -24.94 -1.15
CA LEU A 455 4.25 -24.34 -0.95
C LEU A 455 3.12 -25.37 -1.02
N SER A 456 2.03 -25.07 -0.33
CA SER A 456 0.76 -25.82 -0.40
C SER A 456 -0.43 -24.89 -0.64
N PRO A 457 -1.55 -25.40 -1.20
CA PRO A 457 -2.75 -24.61 -1.40
C PRO A 457 -3.30 -24.04 -0.07
N ASP A 458 -3.76 -22.80 -0.10
CA ASP A 458 -4.39 -22.10 1.02
C ASP A 458 -5.59 -21.24 0.55
N SER A 459 -6.38 -20.74 1.50
CA SER A 459 -7.50 -19.82 1.29
C SER A 459 -7.17 -18.59 0.41
N ASN A 460 -5.93 -18.08 0.45
CA ASN A 460 -5.47 -16.95 -0.40
C ASN A 460 -4.69 -17.40 -1.65
N GLY A 461 -4.61 -18.70 -1.91
CA GLY A 461 -3.92 -19.31 -3.04
C GLY A 461 -2.90 -20.33 -2.60
N TYR A 462 -1.72 -19.88 -2.19
CA TYR A 462 -0.68 -20.74 -1.65
C TYR A 462 -0.10 -20.16 -0.36
N ILE A 463 0.51 -21.02 0.44
CA ILE A 463 1.25 -20.67 1.66
C ILE A 463 2.61 -21.36 1.66
N ILE A 464 3.63 -20.71 2.20
CA ILE A 464 4.98 -21.27 2.33
C ILE A 464 5.00 -22.28 3.50
N ASP A 465 5.27 -23.54 3.19
CA ASP A 465 5.40 -24.61 4.18
C ASP A 465 6.80 -24.63 4.81
N SER A 466 7.84 -24.48 3.97
CA SER A 466 9.24 -24.57 4.39
C SER A 466 10.17 -23.91 3.38
N ILE A 467 11.37 -23.56 3.84
CA ILE A 467 12.43 -22.96 3.04
C ILE A 467 13.68 -23.85 3.17
N LYS A 468 14.26 -24.23 2.04
CA LYS A 468 15.49 -25.03 1.96
C LYS A 468 16.61 -24.18 1.37
N ASP A 469 17.74 -24.13 2.06
CA ASP A 469 18.94 -23.48 1.53
C ASP A 469 19.48 -24.25 0.30
N LEU A 470 19.82 -23.51 -0.76
CA LEU A 470 20.43 -24.04 -1.98
C LEU A 470 21.89 -23.61 -2.13
N GLY A 471 22.39 -22.74 -1.24
CA GLY A 471 23.76 -22.28 -1.22
C GLY A 471 23.87 -20.76 -1.34
N THR A 472 25.07 -20.26 -1.04
CA THR A 472 25.38 -18.85 -0.98
C THR A 472 26.61 -18.53 -1.83
N ILE A 473 26.58 -17.39 -2.51
CA ILE A 473 27.73 -16.80 -3.19
C ILE A 473 28.04 -15.49 -2.47
N GLU A 474 29.29 -15.28 -2.07
CA GLU A 474 29.73 -14.07 -1.40
C GLU A 474 30.79 -13.36 -2.22
N PHE A 475 30.77 -12.03 -2.17
CA PHE A 475 31.80 -11.17 -2.71
C PHE A 475 32.31 -10.30 -1.58
N ILE A 476 33.63 -10.34 -1.37
CA ILE A 476 34.27 -9.63 -0.26
C ILE A 476 35.57 -8.99 -0.70
N GLU A 477 35.78 -7.77 -0.26
CA GLU A 477 37.05 -7.07 -0.33
C GLU A 477 37.81 -7.28 1.00
N LYS A 478 39.08 -7.68 0.90
CA LYS A 478 39.99 -7.86 2.03
C LYS A 478 41.34 -7.21 1.71
N LYS A 479 41.64 -6.10 2.38
CA LYS A 479 42.96 -5.42 2.33
C LYS A 479 43.43 -5.09 0.90
N GLY A 480 42.52 -4.66 0.05
CA GLY A 480 42.72 -4.30 -1.35
C GLY A 480 42.52 -5.45 -2.33
N THR A 481 42.22 -6.68 -1.90
CA THR A 481 41.97 -7.82 -2.80
C THR A 481 40.50 -8.21 -2.78
N PHE A 482 39.91 -8.40 -3.97
CA PHE A 482 38.51 -8.81 -4.14
C PHE A 482 38.41 -10.31 -4.37
N TYR A 483 37.49 -10.96 -3.65
CA TYR A 483 37.28 -12.39 -3.68
C TYR A 483 35.82 -12.72 -3.99
N LYS A 484 35.61 -13.86 -4.66
CA LYS A 484 34.35 -14.59 -4.71
C LYS A 484 34.47 -15.82 -3.81
N ILE A 485 33.53 -16.05 -2.93
CA ILE A 485 33.43 -17.26 -2.12
C ILE A 485 32.17 -18.01 -2.53
N GLU A 486 32.31 -19.26 -2.95
CA GLU A 486 31.20 -20.13 -3.33
C GLU A 486 31.53 -21.56 -2.87
N ASN A 487 30.61 -22.22 -2.17
CA ASN A 487 30.82 -23.56 -1.61
C ASN A 487 32.09 -23.67 -0.74
N ASN A 488 32.36 -22.65 0.09
CA ASN A 488 33.57 -22.53 0.91
C ASN A 488 34.90 -22.46 0.12
N VAL A 489 34.83 -22.27 -1.21
CA VAL A 489 36.02 -22.06 -2.04
C VAL A 489 36.18 -20.56 -2.28
N GLU A 490 37.26 -20.00 -1.75
CA GLU A 490 37.65 -18.62 -1.98
C GLU A 490 38.45 -18.51 -3.28
N THR A 491 37.94 -17.71 -4.22
CA THR A 491 38.55 -17.43 -5.53
C THR A 491 38.89 -15.95 -5.60
N LYS A 492 40.18 -15.63 -5.75
CA LYS A 492 40.62 -14.25 -6.01
C LYS A 492 40.10 -13.78 -7.37
N LEU A 493 39.54 -12.58 -7.41
CA LEU A 493 39.07 -11.93 -8.63
C LEU A 493 40.10 -10.98 -9.20
N PHE A 494 40.58 -10.03 -8.38
CA PHE A 494 41.60 -9.05 -8.74
C PHE A 494 42.14 -8.35 -7.47
N ASP A 495 43.35 -7.81 -7.54
CA ASP A 495 43.85 -6.82 -6.58
C ASP A 495 43.50 -5.39 -7.01
N LYS A 496 43.36 -4.48 -6.04
CA LYS A 496 43.16 -3.05 -6.26
C LYS A 496 44.22 -2.44 -7.20
N GLY A 497 45.44 -2.95 -7.16
CA GLY A 497 46.54 -2.51 -8.04
C GLY A 497 46.33 -2.87 -9.52
N GLU A 498 45.40 -3.78 -9.85
CA GLU A 498 45.04 -4.16 -11.22
C GLU A 498 44.00 -3.21 -11.83
N ILE A 499 43.40 -2.31 -11.03
CA ILE A 499 42.47 -1.29 -11.53
C ILE A 499 43.26 -0.23 -12.32
N PRO A 500 42.85 0.14 -13.54
CA PRO A 500 43.55 1.14 -14.35
C PRO A 500 43.72 2.48 -13.61
N LYS A 501 44.93 3.06 -13.65
CA LYS A 501 45.27 4.31 -12.96
C LYS A 501 44.45 5.51 -13.43
N GLU A 502 43.97 5.48 -14.67
CA GLU A 502 43.10 6.51 -15.25
C GLU A 502 41.73 6.52 -14.57
N ILE A 503 41.28 5.37 -14.06
CA ILE A 503 40.01 5.19 -13.36
C ILE A 503 40.20 5.41 -11.86
N LEU A 504 41.32 4.90 -11.32
CA LEU A 504 41.61 4.90 -9.89
C LEU A 504 43.04 5.42 -9.59
N PRO A 505 43.17 6.69 -9.21
CA PRO A 505 44.41 7.25 -8.68
C PRO A 505 44.78 6.65 -7.31
N ASP A 506 45.97 7.00 -6.80
CA ASP A 506 46.44 6.54 -5.49
C ASP A 506 45.55 7.06 -4.33
N ASN A 507 45.58 6.39 -3.16
CA ASN A 507 44.88 6.76 -1.91
C ASN A 507 43.36 6.54 -1.83
N PHE A 508 42.82 5.61 -2.61
CA PHE A 508 41.40 5.23 -2.54
C PHE A 508 41.17 3.90 -1.82
N ASN A 509 40.20 3.79 -0.92
CA ASN A 509 39.84 2.55 -0.26
C ASN A 509 38.43 2.09 -0.67
N ALA A 510 38.23 0.77 -0.70
CA ALA A 510 36.93 0.21 -1.05
C ALA A 510 35.93 0.55 0.06
N ALA A 511 34.74 1.03 -0.33
CA ALA A 511 33.72 1.45 0.61
C ALA A 511 32.50 0.53 0.60
N THR A 512 31.95 0.21 -0.56
CA THR A 512 30.80 -0.71 -0.68
C THR A 512 30.81 -1.42 -2.02
N LEU A 513 30.19 -2.60 -2.11
CA LEU A 513 30.02 -3.34 -3.36
C LEU A 513 28.66 -4.05 -3.44
N THR A 514 28.24 -4.35 -4.67
CA THR A 514 27.08 -5.19 -5.01
C THR A 514 27.39 -6.02 -6.26
N TYR A 515 26.56 -7.01 -6.55
CA TYR A 515 26.78 -7.95 -7.65
C TYR A 515 25.50 -8.16 -8.46
N SER A 516 25.62 -8.17 -9.79
CA SER A 516 24.56 -8.59 -10.70
C SER A 516 24.83 -9.99 -11.25
N PRO A 517 24.03 -11.00 -10.88
CA PRO A 517 24.11 -12.33 -11.48
C PRO A 517 23.82 -12.31 -12.98
N LYS A 518 22.94 -11.41 -13.40
CA LYS A 518 22.48 -11.33 -14.79
C LYS A 518 23.59 -10.96 -15.77
N THR A 519 24.48 -10.07 -15.35
CA THR A 519 25.61 -9.58 -16.17
C THR A 519 26.96 -10.12 -15.71
N ASN A 520 27.00 -10.92 -14.64
CA ASN A 520 28.21 -11.40 -13.99
C ASN A 520 29.19 -10.25 -13.67
N THR A 521 28.67 -9.16 -13.09
CA THR A 521 29.40 -7.90 -12.87
C THR A 521 29.35 -7.51 -11.40
N ILE A 522 30.49 -7.11 -10.86
CA ILE A 522 30.57 -6.46 -9.54
C ILE A 522 30.57 -4.95 -9.75
N PHE A 523 29.75 -4.26 -8.98
CA PHE A 523 29.78 -2.81 -8.86
C PHE A 523 30.37 -2.49 -7.49
N PHE A 524 31.30 -1.56 -7.43
CA PHE A 524 31.93 -1.19 -6.17
C PHE A 524 32.32 0.28 -6.17
N THR A 525 32.50 0.81 -4.98
CA THR A 525 32.94 2.18 -4.77
C THR A 525 34.33 2.20 -4.17
N MET A 526 35.09 3.19 -4.62
CA MET A 526 36.40 3.51 -4.08
C MET A 526 36.34 4.96 -3.61
N GLN A 527 36.81 5.24 -2.39
CA GLN A 527 36.76 6.57 -1.78
C GLN A 527 38.11 6.99 -1.18
N THR A 528 38.46 8.27 -1.28
CA THR A 528 39.65 8.82 -0.62
C THR A 528 39.47 8.90 0.90
N ASP A 529 40.57 8.80 1.66
CA ASP A 529 40.53 8.84 3.14
C ASP A 529 39.95 10.16 3.69
N ASP A 530 40.22 11.27 3.01
CA ASP A 530 39.68 12.59 3.33
C ASP A 530 38.22 12.80 2.84
N ARG A 531 37.66 11.80 2.15
CA ARG A 531 36.30 11.79 1.59
C ARG A 531 36.04 12.91 0.58
N SER A 532 37.10 13.50 0.02
CA SER A 532 37.01 14.53 -1.01
C SER A 532 36.56 13.95 -2.35
N GLN A 533 36.82 12.66 -2.61
CA GLN A 533 36.54 12.08 -3.92
C GLN A 533 36.09 10.62 -3.81
N THR A 534 35.05 10.27 -4.58
CA THR A 534 34.52 8.91 -4.68
C THR A 534 34.35 8.50 -6.14
N ARG A 535 34.67 7.24 -6.43
CA ARG A 535 34.54 6.60 -7.75
C ARG A 535 33.54 5.45 -7.66
N ILE A 536 32.70 5.33 -8.68
CA ILE A 536 31.82 4.17 -8.88
C ILE A 536 32.39 3.37 -10.06
N ILE A 537 32.73 2.11 -9.83
CA ILE A 537 33.42 1.27 -10.80
C ILE A 537 32.64 -0.03 -10.98
N SER A 538 32.59 -0.55 -12.21
CA SER A 538 32.14 -1.91 -12.49
C SER A 538 33.28 -2.78 -12.96
N TYR A 539 33.25 -4.06 -12.58
CA TYR A 539 34.14 -5.12 -13.06
C TYR A 539 33.34 -6.28 -13.63
N ASP A 540 33.44 -6.51 -14.94
CA ASP A 540 32.87 -7.68 -15.61
C ASP A 540 33.80 -8.88 -15.37
N ILE A 541 33.33 -9.84 -14.56
CA ILE A 541 34.16 -10.99 -14.14
C ILE A 541 34.52 -11.87 -15.34
N SER A 542 33.61 -12.01 -16.31
CA SER A 542 33.81 -12.86 -17.48
C SER A 542 34.87 -12.28 -18.41
N LYS A 543 34.85 -10.96 -18.61
CA LYS A 543 35.79 -10.26 -19.51
C LYS A 543 37.05 -9.76 -18.83
N LYS A 544 37.04 -9.70 -17.49
CA LYS A 544 38.08 -9.06 -16.67
C LYS A 544 38.29 -7.58 -17.04
N GLU A 545 37.18 -6.88 -17.28
CA GLU A 545 37.19 -5.48 -17.73
C GLU A 545 36.66 -4.54 -16.65
N PHE A 546 37.42 -3.48 -16.38
CA PHE A 546 37.00 -2.38 -15.51
C PHE A 546 36.37 -1.25 -16.33
N LYS A 547 35.34 -0.61 -15.76
CA LYS A 547 34.72 0.59 -16.32
C LYS A 547 34.37 1.58 -15.23
N LEU A 548 34.77 2.84 -15.42
CA LEU A 548 34.31 3.96 -14.59
C LEU A 548 32.84 4.27 -14.91
N ILE A 549 32.00 4.32 -13.89
CA ILE A 549 30.59 4.71 -14.01
C ILE A 549 30.43 6.20 -13.70
N ASP A 550 30.96 6.66 -12.57
CA ASP A 550 30.92 8.07 -12.19
C ASP A 550 32.07 8.43 -11.23
N SER A 551 32.36 9.72 -11.16
CA SER A 551 33.35 10.38 -10.32
C SER A 551 32.67 11.53 -9.59
N LEU A 552 32.48 11.39 -8.27
CA LEU A 552 31.81 12.39 -7.44
C LEU A 552 32.79 13.07 -6.49
N GLU A 553 32.74 14.40 -6.46
CA GLU A 553 33.51 15.23 -5.52
C GLU A 553 32.70 15.48 -4.24
N ASN A 554 33.39 15.59 -3.11
CA ASN A 554 32.86 15.87 -1.77
C ASN A 554 31.66 15.00 -1.40
N THR A 555 31.64 13.75 -1.86
CA THR A 555 30.49 12.85 -1.75
C THR A 555 30.91 11.51 -1.19
N ILE A 556 30.21 11.04 -0.16
CA ILE A 556 30.37 9.71 0.43
C ILE A 556 29.28 8.81 -0.16
N ILE A 557 29.64 7.60 -0.59
CA ILE A 557 28.68 6.60 -1.05
C ILE A 557 28.70 5.42 -0.08
N PRO A 558 27.79 5.39 0.90
CA PRO A 558 27.75 4.30 1.86
C PRO A 558 27.07 3.04 1.31
N ASP A 559 26.28 3.13 0.24
CA ASP A 559 25.49 2.01 -0.26
C ASP A 559 25.17 2.11 -1.75
N ILE A 560 25.21 0.96 -2.44
CA ILE A 560 24.86 0.80 -3.86
C ILE A 560 24.07 -0.48 -4.10
N LYS A 561 23.10 -0.44 -5.01
CA LYS A 561 22.19 -1.56 -5.29
C LYS A 561 21.92 -1.68 -6.78
N VAL A 562 22.12 -2.86 -7.35
CA VAL A 562 21.82 -3.12 -8.77
C VAL A 562 20.46 -3.81 -8.91
N ASP A 563 19.71 -3.45 -9.95
CA ASP A 563 18.42 -4.10 -10.25
C ASP A 563 18.62 -5.53 -10.78
N SER A 564 17.55 -6.33 -10.78
CA SER A 564 17.64 -7.74 -11.20
C SER A 564 18.05 -7.91 -12.67
N SER A 565 17.82 -6.91 -13.52
CA SER A 565 18.25 -6.97 -14.92
C SER A 565 19.70 -6.54 -15.16
N GLY A 566 20.36 -5.96 -14.17
CA GLY A 566 21.72 -5.41 -14.29
C GLY A 566 21.81 -4.15 -15.16
N LYS A 567 20.68 -3.44 -15.37
CA LYS A 567 20.60 -2.23 -16.21
C LYS A 567 20.65 -0.94 -15.41
N TYR A 568 20.24 -0.97 -14.14
CA TYR A 568 20.14 0.20 -13.29
C TYR A 568 20.90 -0.01 -11.97
N LEU A 569 21.61 1.04 -11.56
CA LEU A 569 22.32 1.10 -10.29
C LEU A 569 21.75 2.24 -9.46
N ALA A 570 21.18 1.92 -8.29
CA ALA A 570 20.76 2.88 -7.29
C ALA A 570 21.93 3.15 -6.34
N VAL A 571 22.12 4.41 -5.97
CA VAL A 571 23.26 4.87 -5.17
C VAL A 571 22.76 5.82 -4.10
N LEU A 572 23.05 5.50 -2.84
CA LEU A 572 22.91 6.42 -1.73
C LEU A 572 24.17 7.29 -1.69
N ALA A 573 24.01 8.60 -1.74
CA ALA A 573 25.12 9.55 -1.71
C ALA A 573 24.88 10.60 -0.62
N TYR A 574 25.91 10.93 0.16
CA TYR A 574 25.91 12.06 1.10
C TYR A 574 26.92 13.10 0.65
N ASN A 575 26.45 14.31 0.35
CA ASN A 575 27.31 15.41 -0.01
C ASN A 575 27.80 16.13 1.26
N ASN A 576 29.11 16.18 1.46
CA ASN A 576 29.72 16.78 2.65
C ASN A 576 29.55 18.30 2.70
N THR A 577 29.45 18.97 1.54
CA THR A 577 29.31 20.43 1.47
C THR A 577 27.88 20.87 1.82
N SER A 578 26.87 20.23 1.23
CA SER A 578 25.47 20.56 1.52
C SER A 578 24.92 19.87 2.77
N GLN A 579 25.61 18.85 3.28
CA GLN A 579 25.14 17.96 4.35
C GLN A 579 23.79 17.31 4.01
N GLN A 580 23.57 17.02 2.73
CA GLN A 580 22.34 16.38 2.24
C GLN A 580 22.63 15.00 1.67
N SER A 581 21.67 14.10 1.84
CA SER A 581 21.64 12.86 1.07
C SER A 581 20.93 13.03 -0.27
N ASN A 582 21.34 12.21 -1.23
CA ASN A 582 20.78 12.05 -2.56
C ASN A 582 20.59 10.55 -2.84
N ALA A 583 19.54 10.23 -3.58
CA ALA A 583 19.36 8.92 -4.18
C ALA A 583 19.53 9.06 -5.70
N TYR A 584 20.65 8.55 -6.22
CA TYR A 584 20.92 8.56 -7.65
C TYR A 584 20.52 7.23 -8.29
N VAL A 585 20.01 7.29 -9.52
CA VAL A 585 19.76 6.11 -10.35
C VAL A 585 20.54 6.25 -11.66
N TYR A 586 21.47 5.33 -11.89
CA TYR A 586 22.28 5.28 -13.11
C TYR A 586 21.68 4.28 -14.09
N ASN A 587 21.46 4.69 -15.32
CA ASN A 587 21.25 3.77 -16.44
C ASN A 587 22.62 3.29 -16.95
N LEU A 588 22.97 2.05 -16.67
CA LEU A 588 24.30 1.48 -16.93
C LEU A 588 24.61 1.34 -18.43
N LYS A 589 23.57 1.34 -19.28
CA LYS A 589 23.72 1.31 -20.74
C LYS A 589 24.01 2.69 -21.32
N THR A 590 23.30 3.72 -20.87
CA THR A 590 23.41 5.08 -21.44
C THR A 590 24.37 5.99 -20.69
N GLY A 591 24.70 5.66 -19.44
CA GLY A 591 25.45 6.54 -18.53
C GLY A 591 24.61 7.69 -17.94
N LYS A 592 23.31 7.78 -18.25
CA LYS A 592 22.44 8.83 -17.67
C LYS A 592 22.32 8.59 -16.16
N ARG A 593 22.56 9.65 -15.37
CA ARG A 593 22.30 9.72 -13.92
C ARG A 593 21.03 10.53 -13.67
N GLU A 594 20.14 9.98 -12.86
CA GLU A 594 18.95 10.65 -12.35
C GLU A 594 19.11 10.95 -10.86
N ASP A 595 18.70 12.15 -10.41
CA ASP A 595 18.66 12.51 -8.98
C ASP A 595 17.21 12.57 -8.50
N LEU A 596 16.81 11.57 -7.71
CA LEU A 596 15.43 11.45 -7.25
C LEU A 596 15.03 12.57 -6.28
N ARG A 597 15.99 13.25 -5.64
CA ARG A 597 15.69 14.38 -4.75
C ARG A 597 15.03 15.54 -5.52
N LEU A 598 15.38 15.70 -6.79
CA LEU A 598 14.87 16.77 -7.66
C LEU A 598 13.46 16.51 -8.20
N ARG A 599 12.91 15.31 -7.97
CA ARG A 599 11.55 14.93 -8.43
C ARG A 599 10.44 15.49 -7.54
N PHE A 600 10.79 16.04 -6.38
CA PHE A 600 9.82 16.50 -5.39
C PHE A 600 9.67 18.03 -5.39
N GLU A 601 8.42 18.48 -5.31
CA GLU A 601 8.06 19.90 -5.27
C GLU A 601 7.64 20.28 -3.85
N ASN A 602 8.21 21.37 -3.31
CA ASN A 602 7.81 21.94 -2.01
C ASN A 602 7.76 20.94 -0.83
N THR A 603 8.58 19.89 -0.89
CA THR A 603 8.69 18.88 0.17
C THR A 603 10.01 19.07 0.90
N LYS A 604 9.94 19.26 2.23
CA LYS A 604 11.13 19.46 3.05
C LYS A 604 11.75 18.10 3.41
N ILE A 605 12.58 17.58 2.51
CA ILE A 605 13.28 16.30 2.67
C ILE A 605 14.48 16.48 3.62
N GLU A 606 14.45 15.83 4.79
CA GLU A 606 15.61 15.75 5.68
C GLU A 606 16.65 14.77 5.12
N GLU A 607 16.18 13.59 4.68
CA GLU A 607 17.01 12.55 4.10
C GLU A 607 16.28 11.83 2.96
N ILE A 608 16.99 11.35 1.95
CA ILE A 608 16.49 10.46 0.91
C ILE A 608 17.43 9.27 0.76
N SER A 609 16.89 8.06 0.69
CA SER A 609 17.68 6.84 0.62
C SER A 609 17.04 5.73 -0.22
N PRO A 610 17.75 5.15 -1.20
CA PRO A 610 17.29 3.99 -1.95
C PRO A 610 17.24 2.75 -1.05
N GLN A 611 16.09 2.11 -0.99
CA GLN A 611 15.85 0.99 -0.08
C GLN A 611 16.17 -0.34 -0.76
N PHE A 612 15.46 -0.66 -1.85
CA PHE A 612 15.69 -1.91 -2.58
C PHE A 612 15.05 -1.89 -3.97
N TRP A 613 15.50 -2.80 -4.83
CA TRP A 613 14.87 -3.05 -6.11
C TRP A 613 13.74 -4.07 -5.98
N GLN A 614 12.51 -3.64 -6.26
CA GLN A 614 11.38 -4.53 -6.51
C GLN A 614 11.42 -4.94 -7.98
N GLN A 615 12.23 -5.95 -8.27
CA GLN A 615 12.62 -6.33 -9.63
C GLN A 615 13.30 -5.17 -10.37
N ASP A 616 12.52 -4.41 -11.14
CA ASP A 616 12.98 -3.39 -12.06
C ASP A 616 12.52 -1.97 -11.65
N LYS A 617 11.80 -1.87 -10.53
CA LYS A 617 11.39 -0.61 -9.89
C LYS A 617 12.14 -0.41 -8.58
N LEU A 618 12.58 0.82 -8.32
CA LEU A 618 13.31 1.16 -7.10
C LEU A 618 12.34 1.64 -6.03
N ILE A 619 12.30 0.94 -4.90
CA ILE A 619 11.70 1.46 -3.68
C ILE A 619 12.73 2.35 -2.98
N PHE A 620 12.33 3.57 -2.66
CA PHE A 620 13.18 4.52 -1.92
C PHE A 620 12.36 5.24 -0.86
N GLN A 621 13.05 5.76 0.14
CA GLN A 621 12.46 6.42 1.30
C GLN A 621 12.89 7.88 1.32
N ILE A 622 11.97 8.76 1.73
CA ILE A 622 12.32 10.11 2.20
C ILE A 622 11.99 10.22 3.70
N SER A 623 12.91 10.79 4.46
CA SER A 623 12.72 11.18 5.85
C SER A 623 12.33 12.65 5.92
N LEU A 624 11.36 12.94 6.76
CA LEU A 624 10.82 14.25 7.08
C LEU A 624 10.88 14.44 8.60
N LYS A 625 10.67 15.66 9.09
CA LYS A 625 10.53 15.93 10.52
C LYS A 625 9.42 15.07 11.15
N GLU A 626 8.36 14.83 10.39
CA GLU A 626 7.16 14.11 10.80
C GLU A 626 7.35 12.58 10.85
N GLY A 627 8.35 12.03 10.15
CA GLY A 627 8.53 10.59 9.98
C GLY A 627 9.16 10.23 8.64
N PHE A 628 8.75 9.13 8.02
CA PHE A 628 9.26 8.74 6.70
C PHE A 628 8.18 8.19 5.77
N LEU A 629 8.42 8.38 4.48
CA LEU A 629 7.52 8.03 3.38
C LEU A 629 8.26 7.19 2.34
N TYR A 630 7.61 6.15 1.82
CA TYR A 630 8.15 5.33 0.75
C TYR A 630 7.57 5.68 -0.61
N TYR A 631 8.44 5.73 -1.62
CA TYR A 631 8.09 5.95 -3.02
C TYR A 631 8.62 4.83 -3.90
N VAL A 632 8.01 4.69 -5.07
CA VAL A 632 8.47 3.78 -6.12
C VAL A 632 8.94 4.61 -7.30
N TYR A 633 10.16 4.39 -7.76
CA TYR A 633 10.67 4.95 -9.01
C TYR A 633 10.67 3.88 -10.10
N ASP A 634 9.96 4.15 -11.20
CA ASP A 634 9.96 3.33 -12.41
C ASP A 634 10.94 3.95 -13.42
N PRO A 635 12.16 3.39 -13.57
CA PRO A 635 13.17 3.96 -14.46
C PRO A 635 12.85 3.78 -15.94
N TYR A 636 11.90 2.92 -16.31
CA TYR A 636 11.48 2.72 -17.71
C TYR A 636 10.48 3.78 -18.15
N LYS A 637 9.63 4.23 -17.22
CA LYS A 637 8.66 5.32 -17.44
C LYS A 637 9.21 6.68 -17.05
N ASP A 638 10.30 6.72 -16.29
CA ASP A 638 10.88 7.94 -15.71
C ASP A 638 9.88 8.64 -14.75
N GLU A 639 9.17 7.84 -13.96
CA GLU A 639 8.06 8.29 -13.10
C GLU A 639 8.26 7.86 -11.64
N VAL A 640 7.82 8.72 -10.71
CA VAL A 640 7.71 8.43 -9.28
C VAL A 640 6.25 8.13 -8.96
N LEU A 641 6.00 7.11 -8.14
CA LEU A 641 4.68 6.64 -7.72
C LEU A 641 4.65 6.46 -6.19
N ILE A 642 3.44 6.44 -5.64
CA ILE A 642 3.21 5.95 -4.28
C ILE A 642 3.03 4.42 -4.33
N PRO A 643 3.54 3.66 -3.33
CA PRO A 643 3.40 2.21 -3.23
C PRO A 643 1.97 1.64 -3.30
#